data_AF-A0A9Q0E8Y0-F1
#
_entry.id   AF-A0A9Q0E8Y0-F1
#
_cell.length_a   1.000
_cell.length_b   1.000
_cell.length_c   1.000
_cell.angle_alpha   90.00
_cell.angle_beta   90.00
_cell.angle_gamma   90.00
#
_symmetry.space_group_name_H-M   'P 1'
#
loop_
_entity.id
_entity.type
_entity.pdbx_description
1 polymer ?
#
loop_
_entity_poly.entity_id
_entity_poly.type
_entity_poly.pdbx_seq_one_letter_code
_entity_poly.pdbx_strand_id
1 'polypeptide(L)'
;MASFSSRTYSGPTSRTTMSQSFRSGSGSSIGGGFGSGMSIQSARYGGVGNSMAGGNSFSNGSGFSSSSGYGNNSSSGFIAPITAVTVNKSLLAPMSLDIDPTIQAVRTQEKEQIKTLNNRFASFIDKVRFLEQQNKMLETKWKLLQEQTTARSNIDAMFEAYISNLRRQLNGLGNEKVKLEGEQKNMQGLVEDFKKKYEDEINKRAAAETEFVLLKKDVDSAYMNKVKLEAKVDARQDEINILRAIYETELLELQSQIKDTSVVVEMDNSRKLDMDSIVAEVKAQYEEISAKSRREAETWYKQKYEEMSSSAEQYGQDLRSTKSEIAELNRMISRLQNEIESVKGQRISLEAQIAEAEERGKLAVKDAKLRIRDLEDALQRAKQDMARQVREYQELMNVKLALDIEIATYRKLLEGEEDRLTSGGATATIHVQQSSGGGGYSSGSSGSFGYGGGSSSGYGSGGYSSGGGFGGGTVITNRNLDMDSIVAEVKAQYEEIAAKSRGEAETWYKQKYEEMSSSAGQYGEDLRSTKSEIAELKRMISRLQNEIESVKGQRISLEAQIAEAEECGELAVKDAKLRIRDLEDALQRAKQDMARQVRKYQELMNVKLALDIEIATYRKLLEGEEDRYSYSSGSSGSSFGYGGGSSSGFGSAVVTAAAVDTVAAPSPNPPLHL
;
A
#
# COMPACT_ATOMS: atom_id res chain seq x y z
N MET A 1 -44.53 21.86 -67.18
CA MET A 1 -44.53 23.28 -66.78
C MET A 1 -44.47 23.37 -65.26
N ALA A 2 -43.36 23.84 -64.71
CA ALA A 2 -43.21 24.40 -63.36
C ALA A 2 -41.86 25.13 -63.35
N SER A 3 -41.74 26.29 -62.69
CA SER A 3 -40.66 27.25 -62.98
C SER A 3 -39.39 27.05 -62.14
N PHE A 4 -38.26 27.45 -62.74
CA PHE A 4 -37.01 27.75 -62.04
C PHE A 4 -37.21 28.81 -60.94
N SER A 5 -36.34 28.76 -59.92
CA SER A 5 -35.92 29.99 -59.22
C SER A 5 -34.49 29.83 -58.66
N SER A 6 -33.50 30.22 -59.46
CA SER A 6 -32.10 30.34 -59.02
C SER A 6 -31.92 31.50 -58.04
N ARG A 7 -31.04 31.37 -57.05
CA ARG A 7 -30.46 32.51 -56.32
C ARG A 7 -28.95 32.35 -56.17
N THR A 8 -28.21 33.08 -56.98
CA THR A 8 -26.80 33.40 -56.75
C THR A 8 -26.68 34.57 -55.77
N TYR A 9 -25.59 34.61 -55.00
CA TYR A 9 -25.13 35.82 -54.32
C TYR A 9 -23.60 35.86 -54.35
N SER A 10 -23.05 37.07 -54.47
CA SER A 10 -21.61 37.33 -54.66
C SER A 10 -20.89 37.61 -53.33
N GLY A 11 -19.58 37.35 -53.28
CA GLY A 11 -18.73 37.68 -52.13
C GLY A 11 -18.49 39.18 -51.97
N PRO A 12 -17.50 39.54 -51.12
CA PRO A 12 -16.33 40.16 -51.73
C PRO A 12 -15.01 39.46 -51.38
N THR A 13 -14.05 39.54 -52.30
CA THR A 13 -12.67 39.10 -52.12
C THR A 13 -11.77 40.25 -51.65
N SER A 14 -10.78 39.94 -50.81
CA SER A 14 -9.56 40.74 -50.67
C SER A 14 -8.33 39.82 -50.72
N ARG A 15 -7.21 40.34 -51.23
CA ARG A 15 -6.05 39.55 -51.69
C ARG A 15 -4.87 39.52 -50.70
N THR A 16 -4.10 38.42 -50.77
CA THR A 16 -2.62 38.36 -50.94
C THR A 16 -1.80 39.49 -50.28
N THR A 17 -0.80 39.25 -49.42
CA THR A 17 0.34 38.28 -49.49
C THR A 17 0.76 37.91 -48.04
N MET A 18 1.86 37.22 -47.68
CA MET A 18 3.11 36.82 -48.33
C MET A 18 3.58 35.44 -47.81
N SER A 19 4.48 34.77 -48.54
CA SER A 19 5.16 33.52 -48.13
C SER A 19 6.50 33.81 -47.43
N GLN A 20 6.79 33.12 -46.32
CA GLN A 20 8.17 32.89 -45.88
C GLN A 20 8.37 31.44 -45.40
N SER A 21 9.37 30.79 -46.00
CA SER A 21 9.86 29.47 -45.61
C SER A 21 11.14 29.62 -44.78
N PHE A 22 11.22 28.95 -43.64
CA PHE A 22 12.46 28.88 -42.86
C PHE A 22 12.93 27.44 -42.69
N ARG A 23 14.10 27.16 -43.27
CA ARG A 23 14.95 26.04 -42.85
C ARG A 23 15.68 26.40 -41.57
N SER A 24 15.55 25.57 -40.55
CA SER A 24 16.56 25.36 -39.51
C SER A 24 16.30 23.97 -38.91
N GLY A 25 17.29 23.17 -38.53
CA GLY A 25 18.73 23.42 -38.50
C GLY A 25 19.30 22.74 -37.27
N SER A 26 19.86 21.55 -37.43
CA SER A 26 20.41 20.75 -36.33
C SER A 26 21.61 21.45 -35.69
N GLY A 27 21.48 21.88 -34.44
CA GLY A 27 22.53 22.56 -33.70
C GLY A 27 22.70 22.00 -32.30
N SER A 28 23.66 21.11 -32.11
CA SER A 28 24.10 20.69 -30.77
C SER A 28 24.83 21.84 -30.08
N SER A 29 24.48 22.15 -28.84
CA SER A 29 25.24 23.09 -28.00
C SER A 29 25.62 22.44 -26.67
N ILE A 30 26.90 22.08 -26.54
CA ILE A 30 27.52 21.82 -25.24
C ILE A 30 27.75 23.17 -24.56
N GLY A 31 27.27 23.33 -23.32
CA GLY A 31 27.42 24.55 -22.54
C GLY A 31 27.51 24.24 -21.06
N GLY A 32 28.72 24.02 -20.56
CA GLY A 32 29.00 23.86 -19.13
C GLY A 32 29.71 25.08 -18.56
N GLY A 33 29.38 25.48 -17.33
CA GLY A 33 30.08 26.55 -16.64
C GLY A 33 29.43 26.98 -15.32
N PHE A 34 30.12 26.70 -14.21
CA PHE A 34 29.87 27.21 -12.84
C PHE A 34 28.54 26.78 -12.17
N GLY A 35 28.48 26.59 -10.85
CA GLY A 35 29.56 26.52 -9.86
C GLY A 35 29.07 26.61 -8.40
N SER A 36 29.68 25.80 -7.52
CA SER A 36 29.70 25.97 -6.05
C SER A 36 28.38 25.91 -5.23
N GLY A 37 28.15 24.74 -4.62
CA GLY A 37 28.19 24.64 -3.14
C GLY A 37 26.89 24.76 -2.32
N MET A 38 27.01 24.32 -1.06
CA MET A 38 26.03 24.37 0.05
C MET A 38 24.72 23.57 -0.16
N SER A 39 24.55 22.37 0.41
CA SER A 39 24.48 21.98 1.84
C SER A 39 23.09 22.16 2.45
N ILE A 40 22.52 21.04 2.95
CA ILE A 40 21.28 21.03 3.75
C ILE A 40 21.45 21.93 4.97
N GLN A 41 20.61 22.97 5.09
CA GLN A 41 20.54 23.79 6.29
C GLN A 41 19.14 23.71 6.91
N SER A 42 19.06 23.12 8.09
CA SER A 42 17.98 23.38 9.04
C SER A 42 18.12 24.80 9.60
N ALA A 43 16.99 25.52 9.70
CA ALA A 43 16.89 26.63 10.65
C ALA A 43 16.86 26.02 12.06
N ARG A 44 17.62 26.48 13.09
CA ARG A 44 17.84 27.86 13.59
C ARG A 44 16.53 28.56 13.98
N TYR A 45 16.40 29.29 15.09
CA TYR A 45 17.27 29.61 16.24
C TYR A 45 16.58 29.11 17.54
N GLY A 46 17.17 29.08 18.74
CA GLY A 46 18.51 29.49 19.18
C GLY A 46 18.41 30.34 20.47
N GLY A 47 18.98 29.86 21.58
CA GLY A 47 18.99 30.53 22.89
C GLY A 47 19.89 29.79 23.88
N VAL A 48 20.74 30.52 24.61
CA VAL A 48 21.80 29.97 25.47
C VAL A 48 21.63 30.50 26.90
N GLY A 49 21.80 29.66 27.93
CA GLY A 49 21.74 30.13 29.32
C GLY A 49 21.76 29.07 30.43
N ASN A 50 22.95 28.48 30.68
CA ASN A 50 23.50 27.98 31.95
C ASN A 50 22.67 27.22 33.03
N SER A 51 23.41 26.33 33.71
CA SER A 51 23.21 25.91 35.12
C SER A 51 21.98 25.07 35.49
N MET A 52 22.18 23.75 35.61
CA MET A 52 22.49 23.15 36.92
C MET A 52 22.97 21.70 36.76
N ALA A 53 24.08 21.35 37.42
CA ALA A 53 24.61 20.00 37.52
C ALA A 53 25.29 19.80 38.89
N GLY A 54 25.18 18.58 39.43
CA GLY A 54 25.73 18.21 40.74
C GLY A 54 24.64 18.13 41.84
N GLY A 55 24.68 17.13 42.74
CA GLY A 55 25.59 15.99 42.73
C GLY A 55 25.48 15.11 43.98
N ASN A 56 26.03 13.89 43.89
CA ASN A 56 26.34 13.09 45.07
C ASN A 56 27.52 13.71 45.82
N SER A 57 27.61 13.50 47.14
CA SER A 57 28.85 13.73 47.89
C SER A 57 28.90 12.84 49.14
N PHE A 58 30.07 12.23 49.35
CA PHE A 58 30.46 11.57 50.60
C PHE A 58 31.65 12.32 51.21
N SER A 59 31.76 12.21 52.54
CA SER A 59 32.99 12.32 53.34
C SER A 59 33.86 13.59 53.31
N ASN A 60 33.97 14.17 54.51
CA ASN A 60 35.20 14.67 55.16
C ASN A 60 35.84 16.00 54.66
N GLY A 61 36.07 16.93 55.59
CA GLY A 61 36.71 18.23 55.32
C GLY A 61 36.72 19.15 56.55
N SER A 62 37.85 19.22 57.25
CA SER A 62 38.05 19.93 58.52
C SER A 62 38.36 21.43 58.37
N GLY A 63 38.05 22.24 59.40
CA GLY A 63 38.78 23.49 59.66
C GLY A 63 38.03 24.63 60.38
N PHE A 64 38.38 24.87 61.66
CA PHE A 64 38.39 26.15 62.42
C PHE A 64 37.25 27.18 62.23
N SER A 65 36.60 27.74 63.26
CA SER A 65 36.78 27.70 64.74
C SER A 65 35.49 28.30 65.39
N SER A 66 35.32 28.66 66.68
CA SER A 66 36.21 28.86 67.84
C SER A 66 35.41 28.85 69.17
N SER A 67 36.02 29.33 70.27
CA SER A 67 35.39 29.81 71.51
C SER A 67 34.66 28.80 72.43
N SER A 68 35.44 28.19 73.33
CA SER A 68 35.18 28.07 74.79
C SER A 68 33.90 27.40 75.33
N GLY A 69 33.97 26.40 76.22
CA GLY A 69 35.14 25.69 76.77
C GLY A 69 34.84 24.92 78.07
N TYR A 70 35.59 23.84 78.34
CA TYR A 70 35.55 22.94 79.52
C TYR A 70 34.21 22.20 79.75
N GLY A 71 34.12 20.90 80.07
CA GLY A 71 35.12 19.88 80.44
C GLY A 71 34.84 19.35 81.87
N ASN A 72 35.03 18.08 82.24
CA ASN A 72 35.32 16.84 81.50
C ASN A 72 35.08 15.62 82.44
N ASN A 73 34.89 14.43 81.86
CA ASN A 73 35.12 13.08 82.42
C ASN A 73 34.32 12.55 83.64
N SER A 74 33.62 11.46 83.36
CA SER A 74 33.44 10.24 84.15
C SER A 74 34.59 9.80 85.08
N SER A 75 34.27 9.03 86.15
CA SER A 75 34.91 7.71 86.44
C SER A 75 34.32 6.98 87.66
N SER A 76 34.51 5.66 87.68
CA SER A 76 34.03 4.66 88.67
C SER A 76 34.65 4.77 90.07
N GLY A 77 34.01 4.15 91.07
CA GLY A 77 34.61 3.90 92.39
C GLY A 77 33.81 2.98 93.31
N PHE A 78 34.22 1.70 93.42
CA PHE A 78 33.91 0.85 94.58
C PHE A 78 34.85 1.19 95.74
N ILE A 79 34.43 0.97 97.00
CA ILE A 79 35.24 0.42 98.12
C ILE A 79 34.33 0.15 99.32
N ALA A 80 34.76 -0.76 100.21
CA ALA A 80 33.95 -1.36 101.29
C ALA A 80 34.48 -0.96 102.72
N PRO A 81 34.20 -1.69 103.84
CA PRO A 81 33.97 -1.05 105.14
C PRO A 81 35.20 -0.92 106.06
N ILE A 82 35.07 -0.12 107.12
CA ILE A 82 36.03 -0.01 108.23
C ILE A 82 35.30 -0.12 109.58
N THR A 83 35.97 -0.71 110.57
CA THR A 83 35.47 -1.13 111.88
C THR A 83 35.57 -0.07 112.98
N ALA A 84 34.82 -0.25 114.06
CA ALA A 84 35.03 0.47 115.33
C ALA A 84 36.06 -0.26 116.21
N VAL A 85 36.83 0.46 117.06
CA VAL A 85 37.38 -0.05 118.34
C VAL A 85 38.03 1.05 119.21
N THR A 86 37.79 0.96 120.53
CA THR A 86 38.43 1.63 121.70
C THR A 86 38.64 3.15 121.78
N VAL A 87 38.17 3.71 122.91
CA VAL A 87 38.57 5.02 123.46
C VAL A 87 39.93 4.91 124.17
N ASN A 88 40.85 5.84 123.91
CA ASN A 88 42.06 6.01 124.72
C ASN A 88 41.84 7.15 125.75
N LYS A 89 41.86 6.82 127.05
CA LYS A 89 41.41 7.72 128.14
C LYS A 89 42.46 8.76 128.60
N SER A 90 43.52 8.99 127.83
CA SER A 90 44.71 9.73 128.28
C SER A 90 44.97 11.07 127.60
N LEU A 91 44.00 11.63 126.86
CA LEU A 91 44.02 13.03 126.40
C LEU A 91 43.13 13.94 127.27
N LEU A 92 43.02 13.61 128.56
CA LEU A 92 42.33 14.42 129.58
C LEU A 92 43.21 15.60 130.03
N ALA A 93 43.28 16.64 129.19
CA ALA A 93 43.84 17.94 129.55
C ALA A 93 42.88 19.05 129.09
N PRO A 94 42.03 19.60 129.98
CA PRO A 94 41.08 20.65 129.62
C PRO A 94 41.80 22.00 129.48
N MET A 95 42.19 22.35 128.25
CA MET A 95 42.54 23.75 127.94
C MET A 95 41.25 24.56 127.80
N SER A 96 41.09 25.57 128.67
CA SER A 96 39.92 26.44 128.72
C SER A 96 39.83 27.33 127.49
N LEU A 97 38.65 27.33 126.85
CA LEU A 97 38.34 28.15 125.69
C LEU A 97 37.78 29.52 126.13
N ASP A 98 38.66 30.46 126.42
CA ASP A 98 38.29 31.90 126.45
C ASP A 98 38.15 32.42 125.01
N ILE A 99 37.09 31.96 124.34
CA ILE A 99 36.68 32.49 123.04
C ILE A 99 36.07 33.86 123.27
N ASP A 100 36.72 34.89 122.73
CA ASP A 100 36.26 36.28 122.80
C ASP A 100 34.76 36.42 122.44
N PRO A 101 33.92 37.01 123.32
CA PRO A 101 32.48 37.14 123.08
C PRO A 101 32.16 37.96 121.83
N THR A 102 33.05 38.88 121.43
CA THR A 102 32.92 39.65 120.19
C THR A 102 32.97 38.76 118.94
N ILE A 103 33.91 37.82 118.87
CA ILE A 103 33.99 36.82 117.79
C ILE A 103 32.76 35.90 117.76
N GLN A 104 32.20 35.53 118.93
CA GLN A 104 31.00 34.69 118.99
C GLN A 104 29.74 35.45 118.53
N ALA A 105 29.63 36.75 118.84
CA ALA A 105 28.58 37.63 118.33
C ALA A 105 28.67 37.81 116.80
N VAL A 106 29.86 38.06 116.26
CA VAL A 106 30.05 38.17 114.80
C VAL A 106 29.68 36.87 114.10
N ARG A 107 30.17 35.71 114.56
CA ARG A 107 29.83 34.42 113.93
C ARG A 107 28.37 34.03 114.05
N THR A 108 27.65 34.48 115.09
CA THR A 108 26.19 34.27 115.16
C THR A 108 25.46 35.22 114.20
N GLN A 109 25.89 36.47 114.06
CA GLN A 109 25.35 37.41 113.08
C GLN A 109 25.61 36.95 111.62
N GLU A 110 26.82 36.49 111.30
CA GLU A 110 27.15 35.86 110.00
C GLU A 110 26.26 34.64 109.74
N LYS A 111 26.07 33.77 110.74
CA LYS A 111 25.18 32.60 110.64
C LYS A 111 23.72 33.00 110.41
N GLU A 112 23.25 34.10 111.00
CA GLU A 112 21.90 34.63 110.79
C GLU A 112 21.74 35.28 109.39
N GLN A 113 22.76 35.97 108.90
CA GLN A 113 22.81 36.47 107.52
C GLN A 113 22.86 35.32 106.51
N ILE A 114 23.68 34.30 106.74
CA ILE A 114 23.77 33.10 105.88
C ILE A 114 22.45 32.33 105.89
N LYS A 115 21.78 32.14 107.04
CA LYS A 115 20.41 31.60 107.11
C LYS A 115 19.44 32.44 106.26
N THR A 116 19.48 33.77 106.40
CA THR A 116 18.58 34.68 105.68
C THR A 116 18.81 34.62 104.17
N LEU A 117 20.07 34.53 103.75
CA LEU A 117 20.47 34.38 102.34
C LEU A 117 20.10 32.99 101.80
N ASN A 118 20.26 31.94 102.59
CA ASN A 118 19.91 30.56 102.22
C ASN A 118 18.38 30.37 102.15
N ASN A 119 17.60 30.98 103.05
CA ASN A 119 16.14 31.04 102.95
C ASN A 119 15.68 31.79 101.69
N ARG A 120 16.40 32.87 101.28
CA ARG A 120 16.17 33.52 99.98
C ARG A 120 16.52 32.58 98.82
N PHE A 121 17.66 31.89 98.85
CA PHE A 121 18.00 30.90 97.83
C PHE A 121 16.99 29.75 97.73
N ALA A 122 16.49 29.24 98.85
CA ALA A 122 15.39 28.26 98.87
C ALA A 122 14.13 28.83 98.17
N SER A 123 13.71 30.04 98.51
CA SER A 123 12.56 30.69 97.85
C SER A 123 12.78 30.94 96.35
N PHE A 124 14.03 31.19 95.91
CA PHE A 124 14.38 31.27 94.49
C PHE A 124 14.40 29.90 93.81
N ILE A 125 14.90 28.85 94.46
CA ILE A 125 14.89 27.47 93.94
C ILE A 125 13.45 26.97 93.79
N ASP A 126 12.57 27.23 94.76
CA ASP A 126 11.16 26.89 94.68
C ASP A 126 10.44 27.71 93.59
N LYS A 127 10.82 28.99 93.41
CA LYS A 127 10.30 29.81 92.31
C LYS A 127 10.78 29.33 90.93
N VAL A 128 12.03 28.89 90.81
CA VAL A 128 12.57 28.27 89.58
C VAL A 128 11.85 26.95 89.30
N ARG A 129 11.73 26.05 90.28
CA ARG A 129 10.98 24.78 90.13
C ARG A 129 9.53 25.01 89.72
N PHE A 130 8.86 26.01 90.30
CA PHE A 130 7.51 26.39 89.91
C PHE A 130 7.44 26.86 88.44
N LEU A 131 8.42 27.66 87.99
CA LEU A 131 8.52 28.11 86.60
C LEU A 131 8.91 26.99 85.63
N GLU A 132 9.79 26.06 86.01
CA GLU A 132 10.10 24.84 85.27
C GLU A 132 8.86 23.96 85.11
N GLN A 133 8.09 23.78 86.18
CA GLN A 133 6.85 22.99 86.17
C GLN A 133 5.75 23.67 85.36
N GLN A 134 5.66 25.01 85.37
CA GLN A 134 4.79 25.77 84.46
C GLN A 134 5.25 25.67 83.01
N ASN A 135 6.54 25.81 82.70
CA ASN A 135 7.07 25.64 81.35
C ASN A 135 6.80 24.22 80.82
N LYS A 136 7.00 23.19 81.64
CA LYS A 136 6.68 21.79 81.27
C LYS A 136 5.18 21.57 81.04
N MET A 137 4.31 22.29 81.75
CA MET A 137 2.87 22.33 81.47
C MET A 137 2.56 23.08 80.16
N LEU A 138 3.30 24.14 79.83
CA LEU A 138 3.15 24.88 78.58
C LEU A 138 3.67 24.08 77.38
N GLU A 139 4.79 23.37 77.50
CA GLU A 139 5.31 22.44 76.48
C GLU A 139 4.34 21.30 76.18
N THR A 140 3.75 20.70 77.22
CA THR A 140 2.77 19.61 77.04
C THR A 140 1.46 20.12 76.45
N LYS A 141 0.98 21.30 76.86
CA LYS A 141 -0.17 21.97 76.20
C LYS A 141 0.14 22.37 74.76
N TRP A 142 1.35 22.85 74.47
CA TRP A 142 1.78 23.20 73.12
C TRP A 142 1.81 21.97 72.21
N LYS A 143 2.40 20.85 72.66
CA LYS A 143 2.39 19.59 71.91
C LYS A 143 0.97 19.10 71.63
N LEU A 144 0.10 19.08 72.65
CA LEU A 144 -1.31 18.69 72.50
C LEU A 144 -2.05 19.58 71.49
N LEU A 145 -1.86 20.90 71.57
CA LEU A 145 -2.43 21.87 70.62
C LEU A 145 -1.86 21.70 69.21
N GLN A 146 -0.57 21.42 69.07
CA GLN A 146 0.08 21.19 67.79
C GLN A 146 -0.43 19.91 67.13
N GLU A 147 -0.53 18.81 67.89
CA GLU A 147 -1.11 17.54 67.46
C GLU A 147 -2.59 17.72 67.04
N GLN A 148 -3.39 18.40 67.86
CA GLN A 148 -4.81 18.69 67.58
C GLN A 148 -5.00 19.62 66.36
N THR A 149 -4.09 20.57 66.13
CA THR A 149 -4.11 21.48 64.98
C THR A 149 -3.62 20.79 63.70
N THR A 150 -2.80 19.72 63.80
CA THR A 150 -2.34 18.93 62.65
C THR A 150 -3.30 17.84 62.17
N ALA A 151 -4.61 18.02 62.41
CA ALA A 151 -5.66 17.29 61.72
C ALA A 151 -5.67 17.64 60.21
N ARG A 152 -4.78 16.99 59.44
CA ARG A 152 -4.64 17.19 57.99
C ARG A 152 -5.99 16.97 57.29
N SER A 153 -6.56 18.04 56.77
CA SER A 153 -7.81 18.00 56.01
C SER A 153 -7.65 17.19 54.73
N ASN A 154 -8.47 16.15 54.55
CA ASN A 154 -8.48 15.29 53.35
C ASN A 154 -8.98 16.01 52.07
N ILE A 155 -9.09 17.34 52.11
CA ILE A 155 -9.66 18.19 51.06
C ILE A 155 -8.75 18.23 49.83
N ASP A 156 -7.43 18.37 50.02
CA ASP A 156 -6.46 18.39 48.92
C ASP A 156 -6.46 17.07 48.14
N ALA A 157 -6.62 15.94 48.84
CA ALA A 157 -6.73 14.62 48.23
C ALA A 157 -8.06 14.45 47.44
N MET A 158 -9.17 15.02 47.92
CA MET A 158 -10.42 15.07 47.17
C MET A 158 -10.29 15.94 45.91
N PHE A 159 -9.62 17.10 46.01
CA PHE A 159 -9.36 17.95 44.85
C PHE A 159 -8.43 17.30 43.83
N GLU A 160 -7.33 16.66 44.23
CA GLU A 160 -6.47 15.92 43.28
C GLU A 160 -7.16 14.70 42.68
N ALA A 161 -8.04 13.99 43.43
CA ALA A 161 -8.87 12.94 42.86
C ALA A 161 -9.85 13.48 41.81
N TYR A 162 -10.47 14.64 42.07
CA TYR A 162 -11.39 15.30 41.13
C TYR A 162 -10.65 15.83 39.88
N ILE A 163 -9.51 16.50 40.07
CA ILE A 163 -8.61 16.97 38.98
C ILE A 163 -8.12 15.80 38.14
N SER A 164 -7.73 14.69 38.77
CA SER A 164 -7.30 13.46 38.08
C SER A 164 -8.44 12.81 37.28
N ASN A 165 -9.67 12.80 37.82
CA ASN A 165 -10.84 12.33 37.06
C ASN A 165 -11.16 13.25 35.87
N LEU A 166 -11.12 14.58 36.04
CA LEU A 166 -11.32 15.54 34.95
C LEU A 166 -10.24 15.40 33.86
N ARG A 167 -8.96 15.24 34.25
CA ARG A 167 -7.86 14.95 33.32
C ARG A 167 -8.12 13.64 32.55
N ARG A 168 -8.63 12.59 33.21
CA ARG A 168 -8.97 11.32 32.56
C ARG A 168 -10.15 11.46 31.59
N GLN A 169 -11.18 12.25 31.93
CA GLN A 169 -12.30 12.55 31.05
C GLN A 169 -11.86 13.37 29.83
N LEU A 170 -11.01 14.39 30.02
CA LEU A 170 -10.44 15.19 28.94
C LEU A 170 -9.59 14.34 27.98
N ASN A 171 -8.77 13.43 28.51
CA ASN A 171 -8.00 12.49 27.69
C ASN A 171 -8.89 11.49 26.94
N GLY A 172 -9.99 11.03 27.55
CA GLY A 172 -11.00 10.19 26.88
C GLY A 172 -11.65 10.90 25.69
N LEU A 173 -12.15 12.12 25.91
CA LEU A 173 -12.72 12.97 24.86
C LEU A 173 -11.69 13.35 23.79
N GLY A 174 -10.43 13.54 24.17
CA GLY A 174 -9.32 13.77 23.23
C GLY A 174 -9.08 12.58 22.30
N ASN A 175 -9.06 11.36 22.85
CA ASN A 175 -8.92 10.14 22.07
C ASN A 175 -10.14 9.88 21.16
N GLU A 176 -11.35 10.13 21.64
CA GLU A 176 -12.58 10.03 20.85
C GLU A 176 -12.59 11.07 19.71
N LYS A 177 -12.21 12.32 19.99
CA LYS A 177 -12.02 13.34 18.96
C LYS A 177 -11.02 12.91 17.88
N VAL A 178 -9.84 12.39 18.27
CA VAL A 178 -8.82 11.92 17.30
C VAL A 178 -9.34 10.74 16.47
N LYS A 179 -10.13 9.83 17.07
CA LYS A 179 -10.80 8.74 16.34
C LYS A 179 -11.79 9.29 15.31
N LEU A 180 -12.65 10.23 15.72
CA LEU A 180 -13.65 10.86 14.84
C LEU A 180 -13.00 11.68 13.71
N GLU A 181 -11.91 12.40 13.97
CA GLU A 181 -11.11 13.07 12.94
C GLU A 181 -10.48 12.08 11.95
N GLY A 182 -10.10 10.87 12.40
CA GLY A 182 -9.64 9.78 11.55
C GLY A 182 -10.75 9.21 10.67
N GLU A 183 -11.92 8.94 11.25
CA GLU A 183 -13.11 8.46 10.53
C GLU A 183 -13.62 9.49 9.52
N GLN A 184 -13.59 10.79 9.86
CA GLN A 184 -13.91 11.89 8.96
C GLN A 184 -12.94 11.97 7.77
N LYS A 185 -11.62 11.86 8.00
CA LYS A 185 -10.61 11.87 6.93
C LYS A 185 -10.75 10.65 6.01
N ASN A 186 -11.06 9.48 6.57
CA ASN A 186 -11.33 8.27 5.79
C ASN A 186 -12.60 8.42 4.92
N MET A 187 -13.67 8.99 5.47
CA MET A 187 -14.89 9.28 4.72
C MET A 187 -14.64 10.33 3.62
N GLN A 188 -13.87 11.39 3.91
CA GLN A 188 -13.50 12.40 2.91
C GLN A 188 -12.68 11.78 1.76
N GLY A 189 -11.67 10.96 2.07
CA GLY A 189 -10.88 10.25 1.06
C GLY A 189 -11.74 9.35 0.18
N LEU A 190 -12.70 8.62 0.76
CA LEU A 190 -13.65 7.80 0.01
C LEU A 190 -14.57 8.64 -0.90
N VAL A 191 -15.01 9.82 -0.45
CA VAL A 191 -15.79 10.78 -1.26
C VAL A 191 -14.94 11.35 -2.41
N GLU A 192 -13.68 11.69 -2.17
CA GLU A 192 -12.75 12.16 -3.22
C GLU A 192 -12.45 11.05 -4.25
N ASP A 193 -12.27 9.80 -3.80
CA ASP A 193 -12.14 8.62 -4.67
C ASP A 193 -13.38 8.37 -5.53
N PHE A 194 -14.58 8.48 -4.96
CA PHE A 194 -15.83 8.37 -5.74
C PHE A 194 -15.99 9.53 -6.72
N LYS A 195 -15.75 10.77 -6.29
CA LYS A 195 -15.77 11.95 -7.15
C LYS A 195 -14.83 11.76 -8.34
N LYS A 196 -13.59 11.33 -8.11
CA LYS A 196 -12.62 11.05 -9.18
C LYS A 196 -13.14 9.99 -10.14
N LYS A 197 -13.70 8.88 -9.64
CA LYS A 197 -14.30 7.83 -10.49
C LYS A 197 -15.45 8.36 -11.34
N TYR A 198 -16.28 9.27 -10.83
CA TYR A 198 -17.31 9.95 -11.61
C TYR A 198 -16.73 10.90 -12.67
N GLU A 199 -15.70 11.67 -12.34
CA GLU A 199 -15.00 12.54 -13.31
C GLU A 199 -14.33 11.70 -14.42
N ASP A 200 -13.65 10.61 -14.08
CA ASP A 200 -13.07 9.65 -15.03
C ASP A 200 -14.14 9.02 -15.94
N GLU A 201 -15.32 8.66 -15.41
CA GLU A 201 -16.41 8.07 -16.19
C GLU A 201 -17.11 9.10 -17.10
N ILE A 202 -17.27 10.35 -16.65
CA ILE A 202 -17.74 11.45 -17.48
C ILE A 202 -16.76 11.70 -18.64
N ASN A 203 -15.45 11.67 -18.38
CA ASN A 203 -14.42 11.83 -19.40
C ASN A 203 -14.44 10.68 -20.43
N LYS A 204 -14.56 9.43 -19.99
CA LYS A 204 -14.74 8.27 -20.91
C LYS A 204 -16.00 8.41 -21.75
N ARG A 205 -17.12 8.80 -21.14
CA ARG A 205 -18.39 9.02 -21.83
C ARG A 205 -18.26 10.11 -22.89
N ALA A 206 -17.65 11.25 -22.57
CA ALA A 206 -17.43 12.34 -23.51
C ALA A 206 -16.51 11.94 -24.67
N ALA A 207 -15.49 11.10 -24.41
CA ALA A 207 -14.64 10.53 -25.44
C ALA A 207 -15.43 9.60 -26.38
N ALA A 208 -16.24 8.68 -25.83
CA ALA A 208 -17.08 7.77 -26.61
C ALA A 208 -18.19 8.50 -27.40
N GLU A 209 -18.79 9.54 -26.85
CA GLU A 209 -19.73 10.40 -27.56
C GLU A 209 -19.06 11.19 -28.69
N THR A 210 -17.79 11.60 -28.51
CA THR A 210 -16.98 12.24 -29.56
C THR A 210 -16.63 11.24 -30.67
N GLU A 211 -16.20 10.02 -30.31
CA GLU A 211 -15.93 8.94 -31.26
C GLU A 211 -17.18 8.56 -32.05
N PHE A 212 -18.34 8.46 -31.41
CA PHE A 212 -19.62 8.22 -32.08
C PHE A 212 -19.99 9.32 -33.09
N VAL A 213 -19.73 10.59 -32.76
CA VAL A 213 -19.94 11.72 -33.69
C VAL A 213 -18.98 11.66 -34.90
N LEU A 214 -17.73 11.26 -34.69
CA LEU A 214 -16.77 11.04 -35.78
C LEU A 214 -17.19 9.84 -36.66
N LEU A 215 -17.51 8.71 -36.06
CA LEU A 215 -17.97 7.51 -36.78
C LEU A 215 -19.24 7.79 -37.58
N LYS A 216 -20.19 8.57 -37.03
CA LYS A 216 -21.38 9.00 -37.76
C LYS A 216 -21.01 9.84 -39.00
N LYS A 217 -20.13 10.83 -38.85
CA LYS A 217 -19.64 11.65 -39.97
C LYS A 217 -18.97 10.78 -41.05
N ASP A 218 -18.22 9.76 -40.66
CA ASP A 218 -17.54 8.87 -41.60
C ASP A 218 -18.51 7.89 -42.28
N VAL A 219 -19.58 7.45 -41.59
CA VAL A 219 -20.73 6.74 -42.19
C VAL A 219 -21.48 7.64 -43.18
N ASP A 220 -21.77 8.89 -42.83
CA ASP A 220 -22.41 9.86 -43.73
C ASP A 220 -21.52 10.13 -44.97
N SER A 221 -20.20 10.22 -44.78
CA SER A 221 -19.20 10.35 -45.85
C SER A 221 -19.16 9.11 -46.77
N ALA A 222 -19.16 7.91 -46.18
CA ALA A 222 -19.21 6.64 -46.91
C ALA A 222 -20.52 6.49 -47.70
N TYR A 223 -21.66 6.89 -47.12
CA TYR A 223 -22.96 6.90 -47.80
C TYR A 223 -22.97 7.89 -48.98
N MET A 224 -22.47 9.12 -48.77
CA MET A 224 -22.34 10.10 -49.86
C MET A 224 -21.38 9.65 -50.96
N ASN A 225 -20.38 8.82 -50.66
CA ASN A 225 -19.51 8.21 -51.67
C ASN A 225 -20.16 7.00 -52.36
N LYS A 226 -20.96 6.20 -51.64
CA LYS A 226 -21.77 5.12 -52.22
C LYS A 226 -22.76 5.69 -53.25
N VAL A 227 -23.52 6.72 -52.90
CA VAL A 227 -24.50 7.36 -53.82
C VAL A 227 -23.82 7.94 -55.07
N LYS A 228 -22.62 8.52 -54.94
CA LYS A 228 -21.80 8.97 -56.09
C LYS A 228 -21.29 7.83 -56.97
N LEU A 229 -21.13 6.62 -56.43
CA LEU A 229 -20.71 5.43 -57.19
C LEU A 229 -21.93 4.78 -57.86
N GLU A 230 -23.07 4.69 -57.18
CA GLU A 230 -24.34 4.23 -57.73
C GLU A 230 -24.73 5.10 -58.95
N ALA A 231 -24.76 6.43 -58.80
CA ALA A 231 -25.03 7.34 -59.92
C ALA A 231 -24.00 7.27 -61.08
N LYS A 232 -22.78 6.78 -60.83
CA LYS A 232 -21.80 6.48 -61.90
C LYS A 232 -22.07 5.14 -62.57
N VAL A 233 -22.52 4.13 -61.83
CA VAL A 233 -22.92 2.84 -62.40
C VAL A 233 -24.16 3.04 -63.29
N ASP A 234 -25.15 3.79 -62.83
CA ASP A 234 -26.36 4.12 -63.60
C ASP A 234 -25.99 4.85 -64.91
N ALA A 235 -25.18 5.91 -64.83
CA ALA A 235 -24.73 6.65 -66.02
C ALA A 235 -23.91 5.81 -67.02
N ARG A 236 -23.14 4.83 -66.53
CA ARG A 236 -22.43 3.85 -67.39
C ARG A 236 -23.37 2.79 -67.97
N GLN A 237 -24.42 2.41 -67.24
CA GLN A 237 -25.43 1.49 -67.74
C GLN A 237 -26.27 2.15 -68.85
N ASP A 238 -26.59 3.43 -68.71
CA ASP A 238 -27.23 4.24 -69.76
C ASP A 238 -26.32 4.40 -70.99
N GLU A 239 -25.03 4.69 -70.80
CA GLU A 239 -24.03 4.72 -71.90
C GLU A 239 -23.98 3.38 -72.66
N ILE A 240 -23.95 2.25 -71.94
CA ILE A 240 -24.01 0.90 -72.53
C ILE A 240 -25.33 0.66 -73.28
N ASN A 241 -26.45 1.12 -72.73
CA ASN A 241 -27.76 0.96 -73.36
C ASN A 241 -27.87 1.78 -74.65
N ILE A 242 -27.37 3.01 -74.65
CA ILE A 242 -27.31 3.89 -75.83
C ILE A 242 -26.40 3.28 -76.90
N LEU A 243 -25.20 2.82 -76.54
CA LEU A 243 -24.28 2.18 -77.49
C LEU A 243 -24.88 0.91 -78.11
N ARG A 244 -25.58 0.09 -77.32
CA ARG A 244 -26.31 -1.09 -77.84
C ARG A 244 -27.39 -0.70 -78.85
N ALA A 245 -28.20 0.30 -78.53
CA ALA A 245 -29.24 0.79 -79.45
C ALA A 245 -28.65 1.36 -80.75
N ILE A 246 -27.53 2.09 -80.66
CA ILE A 246 -26.81 2.60 -81.84
C ILE A 246 -26.32 1.43 -82.71
N TYR A 247 -25.60 0.45 -82.13
CA TYR A 247 -25.12 -0.71 -82.90
C TYR A 247 -26.26 -1.57 -83.48
N GLU A 248 -27.40 -1.67 -82.80
CA GLU A 248 -28.59 -2.35 -83.34
C GLU A 248 -29.16 -1.60 -84.55
N THR A 249 -29.24 -0.26 -84.50
CA THR A 249 -29.66 0.55 -85.66
C THR A 249 -28.63 0.54 -86.80
N GLU A 250 -27.33 0.57 -86.50
CA GLU A 250 -26.24 0.52 -87.49
C GLU A 250 -26.21 -0.85 -88.19
N LEU A 251 -26.41 -1.96 -87.45
CA LEU A 251 -26.57 -3.28 -88.04
C LEU A 251 -27.80 -3.38 -88.95
N LEU A 252 -28.93 -2.76 -88.57
CA LEU A 252 -30.12 -2.71 -89.43
C LEU A 252 -29.88 -1.86 -90.69
N GLU A 253 -29.18 -0.74 -90.58
CA GLU A 253 -28.85 0.12 -91.72
C GLU A 253 -27.87 -0.58 -92.67
N LEU A 254 -26.78 -1.16 -92.17
CA LEU A 254 -25.84 -1.97 -92.96
C LEU A 254 -26.54 -3.15 -93.61
N GLN A 255 -27.50 -3.80 -92.93
CA GLN A 255 -28.32 -4.86 -93.51
C GLN A 255 -29.38 -4.33 -94.51
N SER A 256 -29.67 -3.03 -94.56
CA SER A 256 -30.36 -2.42 -95.71
C SER A 256 -29.37 -2.17 -96.84
N GLN A 257 -28.26 -1.47 -96.57
CA GLN A 257 -27.24 -1.13 -97.56
C GLN A 257 -26.71 -2.37 -98.30
N ILE A 258 -26.57 -3.53 -97.65
CA ILE A 258 -26.20 -4.81 -98.31
C ILE A 258 -27.29 -5.34 -99.26
N LYS A 259 -28.58 -5.09 -98.98
CA LYS A 259 -29.70 -5.42 -99.89
C LYS A 259 -29.77 -4.40 -101.04
N ASP A 260 -29.55 -3.12 -100.73
CA ASP A 260 -29.66 -2.00 -101.68
C ASP A 260 -28.45 -1.94 -102.64
N THR A 261 -27.29 -2.42 -102.23
CA THR A 261 -26.07 -2.54 -103.08
C THR A 261 -25.98 -3.85 -103.85
N SER A 262 -26.95 -4.76 -103.75
CA SER A 262 -26.97 -5.99 -104.56
C SER A 262 -27.41 -5.78 -106.03
N VAL A 263 -27.24 -4.55 -106.55
CA VAL A 263 -27.47 -4.18 -107.95
C VAL A 263 -26.12 -4.13 -108.65
N VAL A 264 -25.85 -5.10 -109.54
CA VAL A 264 -24.63 -5.14 -110.34
C VAL A 264 -24.65 -4.01 -111.38
N VAL A 265 -23.80 -3.01 -111.19
CA VAL A 265 -23.62 -1.89 -112.14
C VAL A 265 -22.45 -2.21 -113.08
N GLU A 266 -22.77 -2.76 -114.25
CA GLU A 266 -21.81 -2.87 -115.35
C GLU A 266 -21.56 -1.47 -115.95
N MET A 267 -20.37 -0.90 -115.71
CA MET A 267 -20.04 0.48 -116.08
C MET A 267 -19.07 0.53 -117.27
N ASP A 268 -19.61 0.49 -118.49
CA ASP A 268 -18.83 0.63 -119.73
C ASP A 268 -18.37 2.09 -119.95
N ASN A 269 -17.15 2.39 -119.51
CA ASN A 269 -16.57 3.73 -119.57
C ASN A 269 -15.71 3.97 -120.82
N SER A 270 -16.30 3.80 -122.01
CA SER A 270 -15.62 3.98 -123.30
C SER A 270 -15.45 5.48 -123.69
N ARG A 271 -14.81 6.29 -122.84
CA ARG A 271 -14.37 7.66 -123.16
C ARG A 271 -12.84 7.72 -123.22
N LYS A 272 -12.31 8.45 -124.21
CA LYS A 272 -10.87 8.75 -124.30
C LYS A 272 -10.49 9.73 -123.19
N LEU A 273 -10.08 9.18 -122.06
CA LEU A 273 -9.43 9.92 -120.98
C LEU A 273 -8.03 10.37 -121.42
N ASP A 274 -7.58 11.52 -120.89
CA ASP A 274 -6.19 11.93 -121.02
C ASP A 274 -5.33 11.04 -120.10
N MET A 275 -4.72 10.02 -120.71
CA MET A 275 -3.95 9.02 -120.00
C MET A 275 -2.72 9.62 -119.31
N ASP A 276 -2.12 10.68 -119.86
CA ASP A 276 -0.91 11.26 -119.26
C ASP A 276 -1.26 12.15 -118.06
N SER A 277 -2.34 12.93 -118.13
CA SER A 277 -2.86 13.66 -116.97
C SER A 277 -3.30 12.70 -115.85
N ILE A 278 -4.00 11.61 -116.17
CA ILE A 278 -4.46 10.65 -115.16
C ILE A 278 -3.28 9.83 -114.62
N VAL A 279 -2.30 9.43 -115.43
CA VAL A 279 -1.10 8.75 -114.92
C VAL A 279 -0.26 9.67 -114.05
N ALA A 280 -0.22 10.98 -114.31
CA ALA A 280 0.41 11.96 -113.44
C ALA A 280 -0.35 12.12 -112.10
N GLU A 281 -1.67 12.27 -112.14
CA GLU A 281 -2.51 12.40 -110.95
C GLU A 281 -2.51 11.13 -110.09
N VAL A 282 -2.61 9.94 -110.71
CA VAL A 282 -2.50 8.65 -110.04
C VAL A 282 -1.11 8.46 -109.43
N LYS A 283 -0.03 8.86 -110.11
CA LYS A 283 1.32 8.85 -109.50
C LYS A 283 1.41 9.80 -108.30
N ALA A 284 0.88 11.01 -108.40
CA ALA A 284 0.86 11.97 -107.30
C ALA A 284 0.03 11.45 -106.11
N GLN A 285 -1.12 10.83 -106.34
CA GLN A 285 -1.92 10.20 -105.29
C GLN A 285 -1.22 8.96 -104.70
N TYR A 286 -0.54 8.12 -105.49
CA TYR A 286 0.27 7.03 -104.93
C TYR A 286 1.45 7.54 -104.09
N GLU A 287 2.10 8.63 -104.52
CA GLU A 287 3.18 9.25 -103.77
C GLU A 287 2.66 9.87 -102.47
N GLU A 288 1.55 10.62 -102.50
CA GLU A 288 0.86 11.15 -101.32
C GLU A 288 0.39 10.05 -100.38
N ILE A 289 -0.28 9.01 -100.88
CA ILE A 289 -0.72 7.85 -100.08
C ILE A 289 0.49 7.14 -99.44
N SER A 290 1.61 7.00 -100.17
CA SER A 290 2.83 6.40 -99.60
C SER A 290 3.48 7.29 -98.54
N ALA A 291 3.47 8.60 -98.71
CA ALA A 291 4.01 9.57 -97.77
C ALA A 291 3.13 9.69 -96.52
N LYS A 292 1.81 9.69 -96.71
CA LYS A 292 0.79 9.66 -95.66
C LYS A 292 0.88 8.37 -94.85
N SER A 293 0.87 7.21 -95.50
CA SER A 293 1.01 5.90 -94.85
C SER A 293 2.31 5.79 -94.05
N ARG A 294 3.43 6.29 -94.60
CA ARG A 294 4.71 6.37 -93.87
C ARG A 294 4.63 7.28 -92.65
N ARG A 295 4.04 8.47 -92.78
CA ARG A 295 3.88 9.45 -91.70
C ARG A 295 2.93 8.97 -90.62
N GLU A 296 1.85 8.28 -91.00
CA GLU A 296 0.90 7.63 -90.09
C GLU A 296 1.59 6.51 -89.31
N ALA A 297 2.37 5.65 -89.98
CA ALA A 297 3.19 4.64 -89.33
C ALA A 297 4.22 5.26 -88.37
N GLU A 298 4.97 6.29 -88.79
CA GLU A 298 5.92 7.03 -87.94
C GLU A 298 5.24 7.62 -86.70
N THR A 299 4.06 8.25 -86.85
CA THR A 299 3.31 8.79 -85.71
C THR A 299 2.73 7.70 -84.81
N TRP A 300 2.30 6.57 -85.37
CA TRP A 300 1.78 5.42 -84.61
C TRP A 300 2.89 4.75 -83.79
N TYR A 301 4.06 4.52 -84.39
CA TYR A 301 5.23 3.99 -83.67
C TYR A 301 5.72 4.97 -82.61
N LYS A 302 5.75 6.28 -82.90
CA LYS A 302 6.12 7.29 -81.91
C LYS A 302 5.13 7.30 -80.75
N GLN A 303 3.82 7.33 -81.02
CA GLN A 303 2.78 7.27 -79.99
C GLN A 303 2.92 6.01 -79.14
N LYS A 304 3.13 4.83 -79.75
CA LYS A 304 3.32 3.57 -79.01
C LYS A 304 4.58 3.56 -78.16
N TYR A 305 5.66 4.20 -78.62
CA TYR A 305 6.87 4.38 -77.81
C TYR A 305 6.64 5.35 -76.64
N GLU A 306 5.89 6.43 -76.85
CA GLU A 306 5.60 7.46 -75.84
C GLU A 306 4.58 6.95 -74.79
N GLU A 307 3.62 6.13 -75.18
CA GLU A 307 2.74 5.34 -74.29
C GLU A 307 3.53 4.30 -73.48
N MET A 308 4.48 3.58 -74.11
CA MET A 308 5.33 2.60 -73.42
C MET A 308 6.28 3.29 -72.42
N SER A 309 6.86 4.43 -72.79
CA SER A 309 7.74 5.22 -71.93
C SER A 309 6.99 5.82 -70.74
N SER A 310 5.83 6.42 -70.96
CA SER A 310 5.03 7.04 -69.89
C SER A 310 4.43 6.01 -68.93
N SER A 311 4.02 4.84 -69.42
CA SER A 311 3.60 3.74 -68.54
C SER A 311 4.78 3.13 -67.76
N ALA A 312 5.96 2.97 -68.36
CA ALA A 312 7.18 2.57 -67.64
C ALA A 312 7.59 3.58 -66.56
N GLU A 313 7.48 4.88 -66.81
CA GLU A 313 7.71 5.93 -65.81
C GLU A 313 6.68 5.87 -64.66
N GLN A 314 5.40 5.61 -64.96
CA GLN A 314 4.35 5.41 -63.95
C GLN A 314 4.66 4.18 -63.07
N TYR A 315 4.91 3.00 -63.64
CA TYR A 315 5.30 1.82 -62.87
C TYR A 315 6.58 2.07 -62.04
N GLY A 316 7.56 2.77 -62.61
CA GLY A 316 8.77 3.18 -61.90
C GLY A 316 8.52 4.19 -60.77
N GLN A 317 7.45 5.00 -60.85
CA GLN A 317 7.03 5.93 -59.79
C GLN A 317 6.21 5.21 -58.70
N ASP A 318 5.30 4.32 -59.07
CA ASP A 318 4.50 3.52 -58.13
C ASP A 318 5.39 2.56 -57.32
N LEU A 319 6.41 1.95 -57.96
CA LEU A 319 7.42 1.14 -57.28
C LEU A 319 8.26 1.98 -56.30
N ARG A 320 8.49 3.27 -56.57
CA ARG A 320 9.15 4.19 -55.63
C ARG A 320 8.22 4.61 -54.49
N SER A 321 6.93 4.83 -54.78
CA SER A 321 5.90 5.18 -53.78
C SER A 321 5.69 4.04 -52.78
N THR A 322 5.39 2.84 -53.27
CA THR A 322 5.24 1.62 -52.45
C THR A 322 6.51 1.31 -51.64
N LYS A 323 7.70 1.54 -52.20
CA LYS A 323 8.97 1.40 -51.46
C LYS A 323 9.14 2.44 -50.33
N SER A 324 8.60 3.65 -50.47
CA SER A 324 8.55 4.63 -49.36
C SER A 324 7.55 4.19 -48.29
N GLU A 325 6.35 3.77 -48.69
CA GLU A 325 5.31 3.27 -47.79
C GLU A 325 5.81 2.06 -46.98
N ILE A 326 6.46 1.09 -47.62
CA ILE A 326 7.11 -0.05 -46.95
C ILE A 326 8.19 0.44 -45.96
N ALA A 327 8.99 1.46 -46.31
CA ALA A 327 9.99 2.02 -45.40
C ALA A 327 9.35 2.77 -44.20
N GLU A 328 8.19 3.38 -44.39
CA GLU A 328 7.43 4.08 -43.34
C GLU A 328 6.68 3.10 -42.42
N LEU A 329 6.09 2.05 -42.97
CA LEU A 329 5.53 0.93 -42.20
C LEU A 329 6.61 0.23 -41.37
N ASN A 330 7.80 -0.03 -41.93
CA ASN A 330 8.92 -0.58 -41.16
C ASN A 330 9.35 0.34 -40.01
N ARG A 331 9.42 1.66 -40.21
CA ARG A 331 9.68 2.63 -39.12
C ARG A 331 8.57 2.62 -38.06
N MET A 332 7.32 2.45 -38.46
CA MET A 332 6.19 2.33 -37.53
C MET A 332 6.27 1.03 -36.71
N ILE A 333 6.58 -0.10 -37.36
CA ILE A 333 6.80 -1.40 -36.71
C ILE A 333 7.92 -1.29 -35.67
N SER A 334 9.08 -0.71 -36.00
CA SER A 334 10.17 -0.54 -35.04
C SER A 334 9.81 0.41 -33.88
N ARG A 335 8.97 1.43 -34.11
CA ARG A 335 8.46 2.28 -33.02
C ARG A 335 7.55 1.48 -32.08
N LEU A 336 6.58 0.74 -32.63
CA LEU A 336 5.66 -0.09 -31.84
C LEU A 336 6.39 -1.21 -31.10
N GLN A 337 7.43 -1.80 -31.68
CA GLN A 337 8.30 -2.77 -31.00
C GLN A 337 9.01 -2.16 -29.79
N ASN A 338 9.58 -0.96 -29.92
CA ASN A 338 10.22 -0.24 -28.82
C ASN A 338 9.21 0.16 -27.73
N GLU A 339 7.99 0.54 -28.11
CA GLU A 339 6.89 0.87 -27.19
C GLU A 339 6.41 -0.36 -26.42
N ILE A 340 6.22 -1.49 -27.10
CA ILE A 340 5.92 -2.79 -26.49
C ILE A 340 7.02 -3.19 -25.49
N GLU A 341 8.30 -3.04 -25.85
CA GLU A 341 9.40 -3.40 -24.96
C GLU A 341 9.51 -2.45 -23.74
N SER A 342 9.21 -1.16 -23.94
CA SER A 342 9.09 -0.19 -22.84
C SER A 342 7.98 -0.56 -21.87
N VAL A 343 6.78 -0.92 -22.39
CA VAL A 343 5.63 -1.33 -21.57
C VAL A 343 5.89 -2.67 -20.87
N LYS A 344 6.58 -3.63 -21.49
CA LYS A 344 7.07 -4.84 -20.79
C LYS A 344 8.01 -4.48 -19.64
N GLY A 345 8.97 -3.59 -19.86
CA GLY A 345 9.90 -3.12 -18.81
C GLY A 345 9.17 -2.46 -17.64
N GLN A 346 8.16 -1.63 -17.93
CA GLN A 346 7.28 -1.05 -16.91
C GLN A 346 6.49 -2.13 -16.16
N ARG A 347 5.89 -3.10 -16.86
CA ARG A 347 5.19 -4.23 -16.23
C ARG A 347 6.11 -5.00 -15.27
N ILE A 348 7.31 -5.39 -15.71
CA ILE A 348 8.27 -6.12 -14.88
C ILE A 348 8.68 -5.29 -13.64
N SER A 349 8.85 -3.97 -13.79
CA SER A 349 9.14 -3.08 -12.67
C SER A 349 7.98 -2.96 -11.68
N LEU A 350 6.73 -2.95 -12.16
CA LEU A 350 5.53 -2.94 -11.30
C LEU A 350 5.32 -4.29 -10.60
N GLU A 351 5.53 -5.41 -11.29
CA GLU A 351 5.46 -6.75 -10.70
C GLU A 351 6.52 -6.95 -9.62
N ALA A 352 7.73 -6.44 -9.81
CA ALA A 352 8.77 -6.41 -8.77
C ALA A 352 8.35 -5.56 -7.55
N GLN A 353 7.80 -4.35 -7.77
CA GLN A 353 7.29 -3.49 -6.69
C GLN A 353 6.12 -4.13 -5.92
N ILE A 354 5.22 -4.83 -6.61
CA ILE A 354 4.12 -5.58 -6.00
C ILE A 354 4.67 -6.72 -5.13
N ALA A 355 5.62 -7.50 -5.63
CA ALA A 355 6.26 -8.57 -4.86
C ALA A 355 6.98 -8.05 -3.60
N GLU A 356 7.68 -6.91 -3.72
CA GLU A 356 8.39 -6.26 -2.60
C GLU A 356 7.42 -5.66 -1.56
N ALA A 357 6.28 -5.13 -2.01
CA ALA A 357 5.20 -4.66 -1.15
C ALA A 357 4.49 -5.83 -0.43
N GLU A 358 4.22 -6.93 -1.15
CA GLU A 358 3.71 -8.17 -0.58
C GLU A 358 4.65 -8.76 0.46
N GLU A 359 5.97 -8.79 0.23
CA GLU A 359 6.94 -9.30 1.21
C GLU A 359 6.91 -8.45 2.49
N ARG A 360 6.95 -7.11 2.38
CA ARG A 360 6.78 -6.21 3.53
C ARG A 360 5.47 -6.45 4.27
N GLY A 361 4.36 -6.64 3.55
CA GLY A 361 3.07 -6.96 4.14
C GLY A 361 3.08 -8.29 4.90
N LYS A 362 3.65 -9.34 4.31
CA LYS A 362 3.81 -10.67 4.93
C LYS A 362 4.70 -10.60 6.18
N LEU A 363 5.76 -9.80 6.16
CA LEU A 363 6.64 -9.57 7.32
C LEU A 363 5.93 -8.78 8.44
N ALA A 364 5.22 -7.70 8.12
CA ALA A 364 4.45 -6.92 9.10
C ALA A 364 3.33 -7.74 9.76
N VAL A 365 2.62 -8.59 8.99
CA VAL A 365 1.64 -9.53 9.53
C VAL A 365 2.29 -10.61 10.41
N LYS A 366 3.50 -11.06 10.07
CA LYS A 366 4.27 -12.02 10.90
C LYS A 366 4.69 -11.40 12.23
N ASP A 367 5.16 -10.15 12.23
CA ASP A 367 5.52 -9.41 13.43
C ASP A 367 4.30 -9.13 14.33
N ALA A 368 3.19 -8.65 13.75
CA ALA A 368 1.93 -8.47 14.48
C ALA A 368 1.43 -9.79 15.13
N LYS A 369 1.57 -10.93 14.43
CA LYS A 369 1.24 -12.27 14.97
C LYS A 369 2.23 -12.78 16.03
N LEU A 370 3.47 -12.30 16.03
CA LEU A 370 4.39 -12.54 17.15
C LEU A 370 3.96 -11.69 18.35
N ARG A 371 3.70 -10.40 18.14
CA ARG A 371 3.32 -9.48 19.20
C ARG A 371 1.99 -9.81 19.87
N ILE A 372 1.01 -10.33 19.13
CA ILE A 372 -0.24 -10.86 19.70
C ILE A 372 0.07 -12.04 20.64
N ARG A 373 0.88 -13.01 20.21
CA ARG A 373 1.25 -14.17 21.03
C ARG A 373 1.98 -13.76 22.31
N ASP A 374 2.91 -12.80 22.24
CA ASP A 374 3.59 -12.28 23.44
C ASP A 374 2.60 -11.72 24.48
N LEU A 375 1.53 -11.06 24.02
CA LEU A 375 0.49 -10.47 24.86
C LEU A 375 -0.48 -11.54 25.40
N GLU A 376 -0.79 -12.58 24.61
CA GLU A 376 -1.55 -13.75 25.06
C GLU A 376 -0.79 -14.52 26.15
N ASP A 377 0.50 -14.74 25.96
CA ASP A 377 1.43 -15.33 26.92
C ASP A 377 1.53 -14.50 28.22
N ALA A 378 1.68 -13.17 28.09
CA ALA A 378 1.73 -12.26 29.25
C ALA A 378 0.40 -12.26 30.01
N LEU A 379 -0.74 -12.26 29.31
CA LEU A 379 -2.07 -12.37 29.90
C LEU A 379 -2.26 -13.71 30.62
N GLN A 380 -1.73 -14.81 30.07
CA GLN A 380 -1.82 -16.13 30.69
C GLN A 380 -0.94 -16.24 31.95
N ARG A 381 0.26 -15.67 31.94
CA ARG A 381 1.10 -15.52 33.15
C ARG A 381 0.40 -14.70 34.22
N ALA A 382 -0.16 -13.54 33.87
CA ALA A 382 -0.91 -12.69 34.81
C ALA A 382 -2.12 -13.41 35.43
N LYS A 383 -2.85 -14.23 34.66
CA LYS A 383 -3.94 -15.09 35.18
C LYS A 383 -3.42 -16.14 36.16
N GLN A 384 -2.28 -16.77 35.87
CA GLN A 384 -1.64 -17.76 36.75
C GLN A 384 -1.16 -17.12 38.06
N ASP A 385 -0.57 -15.93 38.02
CA ASP A 385 -0.16 -15.18 39.20
C ASP A 385 -1.36 -14.72 40.04
N MET A 386 -2.44 -14.23 39.41
CA MET A 386 -3.68 -13.91 40.14
C MET A 386 -4.29 -15.15 40.81
N ALA A 387 -4.34 -16.29 40.11
CA ALA A 387 -4.81 -17.56 40.67
C ALA A 387 -3.85 -18.16 41.72
N ARG A 388 -2.60 -17.70 41.78
CA ARG A 388 -1.63 -18.00 42.83
C ARG A 388 -1.87 -17.10 44.05
N GLN A 389 -1.96 -15.79 43.87
CA GLN A 389 -2.28 -14.84 44.95
C GLN A 389 -3.59 -15.20 45.66
N VAL A 390 -4.64 -15.59 44.94
CA VAL A 390 -5.91 -16.03 45.55
C VAL A 390 -5.73 -17.26 46.46
N ARG A 391 -4.84 -18.19 46.10
CA ARG A 391 -4.51 -19.34 46.97
C ARG A 391 -3.66 -18.91 48.16
N GLU A 392 -2.62 -18.11 47.94
CA GLU A 392 -1.77 -17.55 49.01
C GLU A 392 -2.61 -16.76 50.04
N TYR A 393 -3.62 -15.99 49.60
CA TYR A 393 -4.58 -15.31 50.47
C TYR A 393 -5.55 -16.27 51.19
N GLN A 394 -6.01 -17.33 50.53
CA GLN A 394 -6.88 -18.33 51.18
C GLN A 394 -6.11 -19.16 52.21
N GLU A 395 -4.86 -19.51 51.92
CA GLU A 395 -3.94 -20.18 52.84
C GLU A 395 -3.64 -19.28 54.06
N LEU A 396 -3.37 -17.98 53.84
CA LEU A 396 -3.21 -17.00 54.92
C LEU A 396 -4.50 -16.80 55.74
N MET A 397 -5.67 -16.82 55.10
CA MET A 397 -6.96 -16.78 55.80
C MET A 397 -7.18 -18.04 56.65
N ASN A 398 -6.84 -19.22 56.11
CA ASN A 398 -6.93 -20.49 56.85
C ASN A 398 -5.97 -20.50 58.05
N VAL A 399 -4.74 -19.99 57.89
CA VAL A 399 -3.79 -19.79 59.00
C VAL A 399 -4.32 -18.77 60.01
N LYS A 400 -4.93 -17.67 59.56
CA LYS A 400 -5.55 -16.68 60.45
C LYS A 400 -6.70 -17.28 61.27
N LEU A 401 -7.55 -18.10 60.65
CA LEU A 401 -8.63 -18.81 61.35
C LEU A 401 -8.10 -19.91 62.27
N ALA A 402 -7.03 -20.62 61.89
CA ALA A 402 -6.33 -21.55 62.77
C ALA A 402 -5.74 -20.81 63.98
N LEU A 403 -5.13 -19.63 63.79
CA LEU A 403 -4.62 -18.78 64.86
C LEU A 403 -5.75 -18.16 65.72
N ASP A 404 -6.91 -17.82 65.16
CA ASP A 404 -8.08 -17.43 65.97
C ASP A 404 -8.54 -18.59 66.87
N ILE A 405 -8.59 -19.81 66.30
CA ILE A 405 -8.95 -21.04 67.01
C ILE A 405 -7.88 -21.36 68.06
N GLU A 406 -6.59 -21.24 67.75
CA GLU A 406 -5.49 -21.40 68.70
C GLU A 406 -5.54 -20.33 69.80
N ILE A 407 -5.85 -19.07 69.51
CA ILE A 407 -6.04 -18.04 70.55
C ILE A 407 -7.27 -18.35 71.41
N ALA A 408 -8.34 -18.88 70.82
CA ALA A 408 -9.52 -19.32 71.57
C ALA A 408 -9.27 -20.59 72.40
N THR A 409 -8.49 -21.55 71.90
CA THR A 409 -8.12 -22.76 72.65
C THR A 409 -7.01 -22.48 73.65
N TYR A 410 -6.09 -21.53 73.42
CA TYR A 410 -5.12 -21.05 74.41
C TYR A 410 -5.80 -20.23 75.50
N ARG A 411 -6.87 -19.49 75.22
CA ARG A 411 -7.74 -18.91 76.27
C ARG A 411 -8.45 -20.02 77.05
N LYS A 412 -9.09 -20.95 76.35
CA LYS A 412 -9.74 -22.13 76.94
C LYS A 412 -8.77 -23.14 77.60
N LEU A 413 -7.47 -23.03 77.33
CA LEU A 413 -6.38 -23.75 77.99
C LEU A 413 -5.63 -22.89 79.01
N LEU A 414 -5.88 -21.58 79.11
CA LEU A 414 -5.50 -20.83 80.30
C LEU A 414 -6.58 -21.09 81.37
N GLU A 415 -7.85 -20.89 81.02
CA GLU A 415 -9.02 -21.38 81.76
C GLU A 415 -8.92 -22.90 82.05
N GLY A 416 -8.43 -23.67 81.06
CA GLY A 416 -8.36 -25.13 81.12
C GLY A 416 -7.03 -25.71 81.57
N GLU A 417 -6.01 -24.90 81.88
CA GLU A 417 -4.73 -25.33 82.47
C GLU A 417 -4.49 -24.72 83.86
N GLU A 418 -5.27 -23.70 84.25
CA GLU A 418 -5.80 -23.60 85.62
C GLU A 418 -6.42 -24.96 86.04
N ASP A 419 -7.25 -25.58 85.18
CA ASP A 419 -7.81 -26.93 85.38
C ASP A 419 -6.87 -28.11 85.01
N ARG A 420 -5.70 -27.89 84.39
CA ARG A 420 -4.80 -28.95 83.85
C ARG A 420 -3.31 -28.85 84.17
N LEU A 421 -2.93 -28.03 85.15
CA LEU A 421 -1.93 -28.46 86.15
C LEU A 421 -2.24 -29.88 86.68
N THR A 422 -3.51 -30.29 86.59
CA THR A 422 -4.07 -31.61 86.90
C THR A 422 -3.76 -32.75 85.89
N SER A 423 -3.44 -32.50 84.60
CA SER A 423 -3.03 -33.57 83.63
C SER A 423 -2.57 -33.08 82.24
N GLY A 424 -1.28 -33.21 81.92
CA GLY A 424 -0.77 -33.36 80.53
C GLY A 424 -1.02 -34.78 79.98
N GLY A 425 -0.71 -35.14 78.74
CA GLY A 425 -0.10 -34.43 77.59
C GLY A 425 0.37 -35.47 76.56
N ALA A 426 0.25 -35.22 75.24
CA ALA A 426 0.50 -36.25 74.21
C ALA A 426 1.03 -35.70 72.87
N THR A 427 1.85 -36.48 72.16
CA THR A 427 2.43 -36.14 70.84
C THR A 427 2.69 -37.40 69.99
N ALA A 428 2.53 -37.30 68.66
CA ALA A 428 2.93 -38.32 67.68
C ALA A 428 3.29 -37.67 66.31
N THR A 429 4.02 -38.38 65.45
CA THR A 429 4.80 -37.78 64.32
C THR A 429 4.37 -38.29 62.93
N ILE A 430 4.61 -37.50 61.88
CA ILE A 430 4.21 -37.75 60.47
C ILE A 430 5.45 -38.01 59.58
N HIS A 431 5.28 -38.77 58.48
CA HIS A 431 6.33 -39.14 57.51
C HIS A 431 5.82 -39.03 56.05
N VAL A 432 6.63 -38.51 55.11
CA VAL A 432 6.37 -38.49 53.63
C VAL A 432 7.70 -38.68 52.86
N GLN A 433 7.65 -39.11 51.58
CA GLN A 433 8.78 -39.54 50.74
C GLN A 433 8.66 -39.04 49.27
N GLN A 434 9.73 -39.06 48.46
CA GLN A 434 9.83 -38.33 47.16
C GLN A 434 10.71 -39.02 46.08
N SER A 435 10.22 -39.11 44.82
CA SER A 435 10.93 -39.42 43.54
C SER A 435 10.04 -38.94 42.35
N SER A 436 10.47 -38.23 41.29
CA SER A 436 11.25 -38.61 40.07
C SER A 436 10.72 -39.84 39.29
N GLY A 437 10.81 -39.95 37.96
CA GLY A 437 11.31 -39.06 36.90
C GLY A 437 11.88 -39.86 35.70
N GLY A 438 11.36 -39.69 34.47
CA GLY A 438 11.84 -40.39 33.24
C GLY A 438 13.13 -39.79 32.64
N GLY A 439 13.64 -40.20 31.47
CA GLY A 439 13.25 -41.20 30.45
C GLY A 439 13.97 -40.89 29.12
N GLY A 440 14.18 -41.83 28.18
CA GLY A 440 14.87 -41.51 26.91
C GLY A 440 15.14 -42.63 25.89
N TYR A 441 15.56 -42.20 24.68
CA TYR A 441 15.93 -42.95 23.45
C TYR A 441 16.64 -41.94 22.50
N SER A 442 17.60 -42.20 21.58
CA SER A 442 18.10 -43.34 20.75
C SER A 442 17.79 -43.16 19.25
N SER A 443 18.69 -43.58 18.32
CA SER A 443 18.75 -43.09 16.92
C SER A 443 19.34 -44.07 15.88
N GLY A 444 19.03 -43.87 14.58
CA GLY A 444 19.55 -44.55 13.36
C GLY A 444 18.66 -44.23 12.13
N SER A 445 18.90 -44.65 10.87
CA SER A 445 20.08 -45.16 10.12
C SER A 445 19.71 -45.30 8.62
N SER A 446 20.64 -45.27 7.63
CA SER A 446 20.29 -45.37 6.18
C SER A 446 21.46 -45.70 5.19
N GLY A 447 21.16 -46.32 4.04
CA GLY A 447 22.04 -46.53 2.85
C GLY A 447 21.25 -46.42 1.51
N SER A 448 21.66 -46.85 0.29
CA SER A 448 22.89 -47.48 -0.24
C SER A 448 22.92 -47.59 -1.82
N PHE A 449 24.09 -47.81 -2.46
CA PHE A 449 24.40 -48.31 -3.87
C PHE A 449 24.04 -47.44 -5.13
N GLY A 450 24.68 -47.48 -6.34
CA GLY A 450 25.96 -48.08 -6.88
C GLY A 450 26.19 -47.96 -8.45
N TYR A 451 27.46 -48.08 -8.98
CA TYR A 451 27.98 -48.19 -10.41
C TYR A 451 27.87 -46.99 -11.42
N GLY A 452 28.55 -46.84 -12.60
CA GLY A 452 29.71 -47.47 -13.33
C GLY A 452 29.44 -47.91 -14.82
N GLY A 453 30.24 -47.81 -15.93
CA GLY A 453 31.55 -47.17 -16.37
C GLY A 453 32.05 -47.65 -17.81
N GLY A 454 32.95 -46.94 -18.58
CA GLY A 454 33.49 -47.37 -19.94
C GLY A 454 34.32 -46.32 -20.79
N SER A 455 35.00 -46.66 -21.94
CA SER A 455 36.07 -45.84 -22.63
C SER A 455 36.36 -46.02 -24.19
N SER A 456 37.14 -45.09 -24.85
CA SER A 456 38.06 -45.19 -26.08
C SER A 456 37.81 -44.36 -27.42
N SER A 457 38.65 -44.48 -28.51
CA SER A 457 39.13 -43.38 -29.46
C SER A 457 39.20 -43.62 -31.04
N GLY A 458 39.54 -42.63 -31.93
CA GLY A 458 39.70 -42.74 -33.45
C GLY A 458 40.32 -41.54 -34.31
N TYR A 459 40.48 -41.64 -35.68
CA TYR A 459 41.29 -40.75 -36.65
C TYR A 459 40.71 -40.54 -38.14
N GLY A 460 41.22 -39.59 -39.02
CA GLY A 460 40.90 -39.44 -40.52
C GLY A 460 41.52 -38.23 -41.37
N SER A 461 41.48 -38.17 -42.76
CA SER A 461 42.15 -37.11 -43.69
C SER A 461 41.81 -37.03 -45.26
N GLY A 462 42.05 -35.89 -46.03
CA GLY A 462 42.22 -35.70 -47.56
C GLY A 462 41.20 -34.84 -48.43
N GLY A 463 41.34 -34.28 -49.69
CA GLY A 463 42.44 -33.74 -50.61
C GLY A 463 42.17 -33.46 -52.19
N TYR A 464 42.38 -32.21 -52.76
CA TYR A 464 42.73 -31.68 -54.19
C TYR A 464 41.95 -32.04 -55.54
N SER A 465 42.08 -31.55 -56.84
CA SER A 465 42.51 -30.33 -57.71
C SER A 465 42.35 -30.66 -59.28
N SER A 466 42.55 -29.91 -60.43
CA SER A 466 42.47 -28.49 -61.01
C SER A 466 42.79 -28.39 -62.60
N GLY A 467 42.39 -27.36 -63.43
CA GLY A 467 42.76 -27.07 -64.90
C GLY A 467 41.70 -26.31 -65.81
N GLY A 468 41.77 -25.79 -67.09
CA GLY A 468 42.74 -25.38 -68.21
C GLY A 468 42.28 -25.73 -69.70
N GLY A 469 42.45 -25.07 -70.91
CA GLY A 469 42.79 -23.70 -71.50
C GLY A 469 43.04 -23.61 -73.09
N PHE A 470 42.87 -22.44 -73.80
CA PHE A 470 43.26 -21.98 -75.23
C PHE A 470 42.56 -22.51 -76.56
N GLY A 471 42.64 -21.95 -77.83
CA GLY A 471 43.00 -20.62 -78.47
C GLY A 471 43.51 -20.58 -80.01
N GLY A 472 43.04 -19.67 -80.94
CA GLY A 472 43.61 -19.31 -82.32
C GLY A 472 42.61 -19.13 -83.54
N GLY A 473 42.83 -18.60 -84.80
CA GLY A 473 43.82 -17.73 -85.56
C GLY A 473 43.73 -17.70 -87.17
N THR A 474 44.24 -16.65 -87.91
CA THR A 474 44.76 -16.60 -89.37
C THR A 474 43.80 -16.38 -90.63
N VAL A 475 44.04 -15.86 -91.91
CA VAL A 475 44.84 -14.83 -92.75
C VAL A 475 44.28 -14.64 -94.25
N ILE A 476 44.75 -13.70 -95.15
CA ILE A 476 44.28 -13.30 -96.55
C ILE A 476 45.40 -13.27 -97.68
N THR A 477 45.08 -13.31 -99.01
CA THR A 477 45.96 -12.88 -100.17
C THR A 477 45.21 -12.15 -101.33
N ASN A 478 45.89 -11.49 -102.30
CA ASN A 478 45.33 -10.50 -103.28
C ASN A 478 45.97 -10.54 -104.72
N ARG A 479 45.35 -9.95 -105.77
CA ARG A 479 45.89 -9.84 -107.18
C ARG A 479 45.39 -8.60 -107.97
N ASN A 480 46.06 -8.27 -109.09
CA ASN A 480 45.95 -7.00 -109.84
C ASN A 480 44.86 -6.92 -110.95
N LEU A 481 44.59 -5.69 -111.41
CA LEU A 481 43.44 -5.25 -112.22
C LEU A 481 43.61 -5.33 -113.76
N ASP A 482 42.53 -5.76 -114.43
CA ASP A 482 42.13 -5.55 -115.84
C ASP A 482 40.93 -4.57 -115.91
N MET A 483 40.39 -4.18 -117.07
CA MET A 483 39.19 -3.34 -117.18
C MET A 483 37.92 -4.08 -116.74
N ASP A 484 37.79 -5.37 -117.09
CA ASP A 484 36.79 -6.27 -116.47
C ASP A 484 37.03 -6.39 -114.96
N SER A 485 38.28 -6.22 -114.50
CA SER A 485 38.56 -6.13 -113.06
C SER A 485 38.24 -4.75 -112.46
N ILE A 486 38.11 -3.66 -113.22
CA ILE A 486 37.57 -2.39 -112.70
C ILE A 486 36.05 -2.49 -112.59
N VAL A 487 35.39 -3.13 -113.56
CA VAL A 487 33.96 -3.48 -113.43
C VAL A 487 33.76 -4.46 -112.27
N ALA A 488 34.65 -5.44 -112.08
CA ALA A 488 34.62 -6.32 -110.92
C ALA A 488 35.05 -5.63 -109.62
N GLU A 489 35.92 -4.62 -109.62
CA GLU A 489 36.29 -3.82 -108.44
C GLU A 489 35.09 -2.99 -108.00
N VAL A 490 34.44 -2.29 -108.93
CA VAL A 490 33.21 -1.53 -108.66
C VAL A 490 32.08 -2.46 -108.23
N LYS A 491 31.92 -3.61 -108.87
CA LYS A 491 30.93 -4.61 -108.47
C LYS A 491 31.27 -5.21 -107.10
N ALA A 492 32.54 -5.50 -106.80
CA ALA A 492 32.99 -5.99 -105.51
C ALA A 492 32.83 -4.93 -104.43
N GLN A 493 33.06 -3.64 -104.72
CA GLN A 493 32.77 -2.52 -103.82
C GLN A 493 31.27 -2.39 -103.56
N TYR A 494 30.41 -2.56 -104.58
CA TYR A 494 28.96 -2.61 -104.38
C TYR A 494 28.51 -3.86 -103.58
N GLU A 495 29.08 -5.02 -103.86
CA GLU A 495 28.81 -6.27 -103.13
C GLU A 495 29.38 -6.25 -101.71
N GLU A 496 30.50 -5.57 -101.47
CA GLU A 496 31.14 -5.30 -100.17
C GLU A 496 30.33 -4.29 -99.37
N ILE A 497 29.88 -3.19 -99.96
CA ILE A 497 28.95 -2.23 -99.31
C ILE A 497 27.63 -2.94 -98.99
N ALA A 498 27.11 -3.78 -99.89
CA ALA A 498 25.90 -4.56 -99.63
C ALA A 498 26.12 -5.70 -98.62
N ALA A 499 27.32 -6.28 -98.54
CA ALA A 499 27.68 -7.29 -97.53
C ALA A 499 27.95 -6.67 -96.16
N LYS A 500 28.56 -5.47 -96.13
CA LYS A 500 28.77 -4.67 -94.93
C LYS A 500 27.44 -4.17 -94.37
N SER A 501 26.56 -3.62 -95.22
CA SER A 501 25.20 -3.23 -94.82
C SER A 501 24.37 -4.43 -94.33
N ARG A 502 24.50 -5.61 -94.96
CA ARG A 502 23.90 -6.86 -94.44
C ARG A 502 24.54 -7.30 -93.12
N GLY A 503 25.86 -7.18 -92.95
CA GLY A 503 26.57 -7.51 -91.71
C GLY A 503 26.26 -6.57 -90.55
N GLU A 504 26.07 -5.28 -90.84
CA GLU A 504 25.58 -4.26 -89.90
C GLU A 504 24.12 -4.53 -89.52
N ALA A 505 23.26 -4.89 -90.48
CA ALA A 505 21.90 -5.33 -90.19
C ALA A 505 21.87 -6.63 -89.37
N GLU A 506 22.67 -7.64 -89.71
CA GLU A 506 22.77 -8.90 -88.97
C GLU A 506 23.31 -8.72 -87.56
N THR A 507 24.33 -7.88 -87.37
CA THR A 507 24.85 -7.59 -86.02
C THR A 507 23.86 -6.77 -85.21
N TRP A 508 23.12 -5.83 -85.82
CA TRP A 508 22.01 -5.12 -85.17
C TRP A 508 20.87 -6.06 -84.77
N TYR A 509 20.44 -6.97 -85.65
CA TYR A 509 19.42 -7.96 -85.32
C TYR A 509 19.87 -8.95 -84.24
N LYS A 510 21.13 -9.43 -84.29
CA LYS A 510 21.72 -10.27 -83.24
C LYS A 510 21.76 -9.52 -81.91
N GLN A 511 22.30 -8.29 -81.88
CA GLN A 511 22.32 -7.45 -80.68
C GLN A 511 20.92 -7.23 -80.12
N LYS A 512 19.91 -6.90 -80.96
CA LYS A 512 18.53 -6.71 -80.46
C LYS A 512 17.87 -8.00 -79.99
N TYR A 513 18.14 -9.14 -80.62
CA TYR A 513 17.69 -10.44 -80.10
C TYR A 513 18.34 -10.76 -78.74
N GLU A 514 19.62 -10.45 -78.58
CA GLU A 514 20.42 -10.73 -77.38
C GLU A 514 20.10 -9.77 -76.22
N GLU A 515 19.81 -8.49 -76.52
CA GLU A 515 19.23 -7.53 -75.56
C GLU A 515 17.82 -7.94 -75.11
N MET A 516 16.95 -8.36 -76.04
CA MET A 516 15.61 -8.87 -75.70
C MET A 516 15.69 -10.14 -74.85
N SER A 517 16.59 -11.07 -75.19
CA SER A 517 16.85 -12.29 -74.43
C SER A 517 17.38 -12.00 -73.03
N SER A 518 18.31 -11.05 -72.90
CA SER A 518 18.88 -10.62 -71.62
C SER A 518 17.84 -9.95 -70.71
N SER A 519 16.99 -9.07 -71.29
CA SER A 519 15.91 -8.42 -70.56
C SER A 519 14.83 -9.41 -70.11
N ALA A 520 14.44 -10.36 -70.98
CA ALA A 520 13.55 -11.45 -70.60
C ALA A 520 14.15 -12.36 -69.51
N GLY A 521 15.47 -12.57 -69.54
CA GLY A 521 16.21 -13.26 -68.49
C GLY A 521 16.10 -12.56 -67.13
N GLN A 522 16.33 -11.25 -67.09
CA GLN A 522 16.22 -10.44 -65.86
C GLN A 522 14.79 -10.45 -65.30
N TYR A 523 13.76 -10.21 -66.11
CA TYR A 523 12.37 -10.33 -65.63
C TYR A 523 12.04 -11.74 -65.11
N GLY A 524 12.65 -12.78 -65.70
CA GLY A 524 12.56 -14.15 -65.22
C GLY A 524 13.30 -14.40 -63.89
N GLU A 525 14.33 -13.63 -63.56
CA GLU A 525 15.05 -13.67 -62.28
C GLU A 525 14.34 -12.86 -61.19
N ASP A 526 13.85 -11.66 -61.48
CA ASP A 526 13.04 -10.85 -60.57
C ASP A 526 11.75 -11.60 -60.16
N LEU A 527 11.10 -12.28 -61.11
CA LEU A 527 9.93 -13.12 -60.84
C LEU A 527 10.28 -14.38 -60.01
N ARG A 528 11.56 -14.80 -60.00
CA ARG A 528 12.04 -15.88 -59.12
C ARG A 528 12.39 -15.35 -57.72
N SER A 529 12.99 -14.16 -57.59
CA SER A 529 13.26 -13.52 -56.29
C SER A 529 11.97 -13.23 -55.54
N THR A 530 11.04 -12.48 -56.15
CA THR A 530 9.73 -12.14 -55.57
C THR A 530 8.92 -13.40 -55.19
N LYS A 531 8.99 -14.47 -55.99
CA LYS A 531 8.36 -15.76 -55.66
C LYS A 531 9.03 -16.46 -54.46
N SER A 532 10.33 -16.29 -54.25
CA SER A 532 11.04 -16.77 -53.06
C SER A 532 10.67 -15.95 -51.81
N GLU A 533 10.65 -14.63 -51.92
CA GLU A 533 10.21 -13.70 -50.86
C GLU A 533 8.77 -14.00 -50.41
N ILE A 534 7.84 -14.19 -51.36
CA ILE A 534 6.46 -14.61 -51.09
C ILE A 534 6.41 -15.98 -50.38
N ALA A 535 7.33 -16.91 -50.71
CA ALA A 535 7.40 -18.19 -50.02
C ALA A 535 7.93 -18.05 -48.58
N GLU A 536 8.87 -17.14 -48.32
CA GLU A 536 9.36 -16.85 -46.97
C GLU A 536 8.33 -16.10 -46.12
N LEU A 537 7.63 -15.11 -46.68
CA LEU A 537 6.51 -14.45 -46.02
C LEU A 537 5.42 -15.45 -45.64
N LYS A 538 5.08 -16.40 -46.52
CA LYS A 538 4.16 -17.51 -46.18
C LYS A 538 4.67 -18.37 -45.02
N ARG A 539 5.95 -18.75 -45.01
CA ARG A 539 6.58 -19.48 -43.88
C ARG A 539 6.64 -18.66 -42.57
N MET A 540 6.64 -17.32 -42.65
CA MET A 540 6.58 -16.45 -41.48
C MET A 540 5.14 -16.34 -40.96
N ILE A 541 4.17 -16.13 -41.84
CA ILE A 541 2.73 -16.12 -41.50
C ILE A 541 2.32 -17.43 -40.82
N SER A 542 2.71 -18.59 -41.35
CA SER A 542 2.37 -19.88 -40.71
C SER A 542 3.04 -20.09 -39.35
N ARG A 543 4.24 -19.52 -39.11
CA ARG A 543 4.86 -19.52 -37.77
C ARG A 543 4.08 -18.66 -36.79
N LEU A 544 3.74 -17.43 -37.19
CA LEU A 544 2.94 -16.51 -36.37
C LEU A 544 1.53 -17.07 -36.09
N GLN A 545 0.91 -17.75 -37.04
CA GLN A 545 -0.37 -18.44 -36.84
C GLN A 545 -0.27 -19.54 -35.78
N ASN A 546 0.76 -20.39 -35.83
CA ASN A 546 1.00 -21.43 -34.82
C ASN A 546 1.32 -20.84 -33.44
N GLU A 547 2.05 -19.73 -33.39
CA GLU A 547 2.39 -19.02 -32.15
C GLU A 547 1.14 -18.37 -31.52
N ILE A 548 0.29 -17.73 -32.33
CA ILE A 548 -1.02 -17.21 -31.90
C ILE A 548 -1.91 -18.35 -31.36
N GLU A 549 -1.97 -19.51 -32.00
CA GLU A 549 -2.78 -20.63 -31.53
C GLU A 549 -2.24 -21.25 -30.22
N SER A 550 -0.92 -21.31 -30.08
CA SER A 550 -0.25 -21.69 -28.82
C SER A 550 -0.61 -20.72 -27.69
N VAL A 551 -0.52 -19.41 -27.93
CA VAL A 551 -0.88 -18.37 -26.95
C VAL A 551 -2.37 -18.40 -26.60
N LYS A 552 -3.28 -18.66 -27.55
CA LYS A 552 -4.70 -18.91 -27.23
C LYS A 552 -4.88 -20.12 -26.32
N GLY A 553 -4.23 -21.24 -26.61
CA GLY A 553 -4.29 -22.45 -25.78
C GLY A 553 -3.79 -22.20 -24.35
N GLN A 554 -2.70 -21.44 -24.20
CA GLN A 554 -2.22 -20.99 -22.90
C GLN A 554 -3.22 -20.07 -22.20
N ARG A 555 -3.84 -19.13 -22.93
CA ARG A 555 -4.86 -18.22 -22.38
C ARG A 555 -6.07 -18.98 -21.84
N ILE A 556 -6.60 -19.95 -22.58
CA ILE A 556 -7.73 -20.79 -22.18
C ILE A 556 -7.38 -21.64 -20.93
N SER A 557 -6.15 -22.16 -20.87
CA SER A 557 -5.65 -22.91 -19.70
C SER A 557 -5.57 -22.04 -18.44
N LEU A 558 -5.12 -20.78 -18.58
CA LEU A 558 -5.08 -19.81 -17.48
C LEU A 558 -6.49 -19.33 -17.08
N GLU A 559 -7.38 -19.10 -18.04
CA GLU A 559 -8.80 -18.76 -17.80
C GLU A 559 -9.49 -19.86 -16.96
N ALA A 560 -9.23 -21.14 -17.25
CA ALA A 560 -9.73 -22.27 -16.47
C ALA A 560 -9.15 -22.31 -15.04
N GLN A 561 -7.84 -22.14 -14.88
CA GLN A 561 -7.18 -22.13 -13.57
C GLN A 561 -7.64 -20.98 -12.67
N ILE A 562 -7.95 -19.81 -13.27
CA ILE A 562 -8.53 -18.68 -12.55
C ILE A 562 -9.95 -19.02 -12.07
N ALA A 563 -10.79 -19.60 -12.92
CA ALA A 563 -12.15 -19.99 -12.53
C ALA A 563 -12.18 -21.04 -11.40
N GLU A 564 -11.30 -22.05 -11.45
CA GLU A 564 -11.16 -23.04 -10.36
C GLU A 564 -10.70 -22.38 -9.03
N ALA A 565 -9.79 -21.40 -9.11
CA ALA A 565 -9.32 -20.65 -7.94
C ALA A 565 -10.41 -19.73 -7.36
N GLU A 566 -11.24 -19.10 -8.21
CA GLU A 566 -12.37 -18.28 -7.80
C GLU A 566 -13.47 -19.12 -7.11
N GLU A 567 -13.82 -20.29 -7.65
CA GLU A 567 -14.78 -21.21 -7.00
C GLU A 567 -14.28 -21.69 -5.64
N CYS A 568 -13.00 -22.09 -5.56
CA CYS A 568 -12.36 -22.48 -4.30
C CYS A 568 -12.37 -21.34 -3.26
N GLY A 569 -12.08 -20.11 -3.71
CA GLY A 569 -12.18 -18.89 -2.90
C GLY A 569 -13.60 -18.61 -2.39
N GLU A 570 -14.60 -18.73 -3.25
CA GLU A 570 -16.01 -18.59 -2.85
C GLU A 570 -16.42 -19.63 -1.80
N LEU A 571 -16.01 -20.89 -1.96
CA LEU A 571 -16.32 -21.97 -1.01
C LEU A 571 -15.69 -21.71 0.36
N ALA A 572 -14.41 -21.29 0.41
CA ALA A 572 -13.74 -20.91 1.64
C ALA A 572 -14.43 -19.70 2.33
N VAL A 573 -14.90 -18.71 1.57
CA VAL A 573 -15.65 -17.56 2.09
C VAL A 573 -17.05 -17.97 2.59
N LYS A 574 -17.71 -18.95 1.96
CA LYS A 574 -19.00 -19.49 2.40
C LYS A 574 -18.85 -20.26 3.73
N ASP A 575 -17.83 -21.09 3.88
CA ASP A 575 -17.52 -21.80 5.13
C ASP A 575 -17.17 -20.81 6.26
N ALA A 576 -16.28 -19.85 6.01
CA ALA A 576 -15.93 -18.82 7.01
C ALA A 576 -17.15 -18.02 7.49
N LYS A 577 -18.09 -17.68 6.60
CA LYS A 577 -19.36 -17.01 6.95
C LYS A 577 -20.29 -17.90 7.78
N LEU A 578 -20.36 -19.21 7.52
CA LEU A 578 -21.08 -20.16 8.37
C LEU A 578 -20.43 -20.22 9.76
N ARG A 579 -19.10 -20.30 9.81
CA ARG A 579 -18.36 -20.43 11.07
C ARG A 579 -18.43 -19.19 11.96
N ILE A 580 -18.48 -17.99 11.37
CA ILE A 580 -18.77 -16.76 12.10
C ILE A 580 -20.18 -16.81 12.71
N ARG A 581 -21.19 -17.22 11.94
CA ARG A 581 -22.58 -17.31 12.41
C ARG A 581 -22.71 -18.30 13.58
N ASP A 582 -22.07 -19.47 13.52
CA ASP A 582 -22.04 -20.45 14.63
C ASP A 582 -21.52 -19.81 15.94
N LEU A 583 -20.48 -18.97 15.83
CA LEU A 583 -19.84 -18.31 16.96
C LEU A 583 -20.68 -17.15 17.50
N GLU A 584 -21.37 -16.40 16.63
CA GLU A 584 -22.34 -15.37 17.01
C GLU A 584 -23.52 -15.98 17.78
N ASP A 585 -24.05 -17.10 17.29
CA ASP A 585 -25.12 -17.87 17.93
C ASP A 585 -24.69 -18.41 19.31
N ALA A 586 -23.48 -18.98 19.40
CA ALA A 586 -22.91 -19.47 20.66
C ALA A 586 -22.71 -18.32 21.68
N LEU A 587 -22.19 -17.17 21.24
CA LEU A 587 -22.04 -15.97 22.06
C LEU A 587 -23.40 -15.44 22.55
N GLN A 588 -24.43 -15.48 21.70
CA GLN A 588 -25.78 -15.03 22.06
C GLN A 588 -26.44 -15.97 23.08
N ARG A 589 -26.25 -17.29 22.96
CA ARG A 589 -26.69 -18.28 23.98
C ARG A 589 -25.99 -18.02 25.32
N ALA A 590 -24.67 -17.84 25.33
CA ALA A 590 -23.91 -17.52 26.54
C ALA A 590 -24.35 -16.22 27.23
N LYS A 591 -24.68 -15.16 26.46
CA LYS A 591 -25.29 -13.93 27.00
C LYS A 591 -26.63 -14.20 27.68
N GLN A 592 -27.49 -15.03 27.08
CA GLN A 592 -28.78 -15.41 27.67
C GLN A 592 -28.62 -16.27 28.94
N ASP A 593 -27.62 -17.16 28.97
CA ASP A 593 -27.28 -17.95 30.17
C ASP A 593 -26.82 -17.04 31.32
N MET A 594 -25.92 -16.10 31.04
CA MET A 594 -25.45 -15.12 32.02
C MET A 594 -26.59 -14.22 32.53
N ALA A 595 -27.47 -13.74 31.65
CA ALA A 595 -28.66 -12.98 32.05
C ALA A 595 -29.64 -13.81 32.91
N ARG A 596 -29.76 -15.12 32.64
CA ARG A 596 -30.54 -16.05 33.50
C ARG A 596 -29.87 -16.28 34.86
N GLN A 597 -28.53 -16.32 34.94
CA GLN A 597 -27.82 -16.38 36.22
C GLN A 597 -28.01 -15.10 37.05
N VAL A 598 -27.86 -13.92 36.44
CA VAL A 598 -28.04 -12.63 37.13
C VAL A 598 -29.45 -12.50 37.72
N ARG A 599 -30.50 -12.92 37.00
CA ARG A 599 -31.87 -12.96 37.54
C ARG A 599 -31.99 -13.89 38.76
N LYS A 600 -31.45 -15.12 38.69
CA LYS A 600 -31.45 -16.04 39.83
C LYS A 600 -30.70 -15.49 41.06
N TYR A 601 -29.59 -14.79 40.86
CA TYR A 601 -28.89 -14.11 41.96
C TYR A 601 -29.70 -12.96 42.57
N GLN A 602 -30.44 -12.19 41.75
CA GLN A 602 -31.32 -11.15 42.25
C GLN A 602 -32.55 -11.74 43.00
N GLU A 603 -33.13 -12.81 42.49
CA GLU A 603 -34.21 -13.57 43.16
C GLU A 603 -33.74 -14.08 44.53
N LEU A 604 -32.56 -14.68 44.60
CA LEU A 604 -31.97 -15.16 45.86
C LEU A 604 -31.61 -14.00 46.82
N MET A 605 -31.11 -12.88 46.31
CA MET A 605 -30.86 -11.66 47.09
C MET A 605 -32.16 -11.13 47.72
N ASN A 606 -33.25 -11.10 46.95
CA ASN A 606 -34.56 -10.65 47.41
C ASN A 606 -35.13 -11.57 48.50
N VAL A 607 -35.01 -12.90 48.34
CA VAL A 607 -35.40 -13.88 49.37
C VAL A 607 -34.54 -13.74 50.64
N LYS A 608 -33.23 -13.56 50.49
CA LYS A 608 -32.30 -13.33 51.61
C LYS A 608 -32.69 -12.08 52.39
N LEU A 609 -33.01 -10.97 51.70
CA LEU A 609 -33.48 -9.73 52.31
C LEU A 609 -34.82 -9.91 53.04
N ALA A 610 -35.76 -10.66 52.46
CA ALA A 610 -37.03 -10.98 53.12
C ALA A 610 -36.83 -11.79 54.41
N LEU A 611 -35.94 -12.79 54.39
CA LEU A 611 -35.59 -13.59 55.57
C LEU A 611 -34.86 -12.76 56.64
N ASP A 612 -33.96 -11.85 56.26
CA ASP A 612 -33.33 -10.91 57.21
C ASP A 612 -34.40 -10.06 57.92
N ILE A 613 -35.41 -9.58 57.19
CA ILE A 613 -36.53 -8.80 57.74
C ILE A 613 -37.37 -9.68 58.68
N GLU A 614 -37.71 -10.91 58.27
CA GLU A 614 -38.52 -11.84 59.09
C GLU A 614 -37.80 -12.17 60.41
N ILE A 615 -36.50 -12.51 60.34
CA ILE A 615 -35.64 -12.72 61.51
C ILE A 615 -35.58 -11.47 62.39
N ALA A 616 -35.48 -10.28 61.82
CA ALA A 616 -35.51 -9.03 62.58
C ALA A 616 -36.88 -8.78 63.26
N THR A 617 -37.99 -9.20 62.66
CA THR A 617 -39.31 -9.15 63.31
C THR A 617 -39.46 -10.18 64.43
N TYR A 618 -39.00 -11.42 64.24
CA TYR A 618 -39.03 -12.43 65.30
C TYR A 618 -38.14 -12.04 66.49
N ARG A 619 -36.96 -11.45 66.25
CA ARG A 619 -36.10 -10.91 67.33
C ARG A 619 -36.82 -9.86 68.16
N LYS A 620 -37.46 -8.87 67.52
CA LYS A 620 -38.26 -7.85 68.23
C LYS A 620 -39.45 -8.41 68.99
N LEU A 621 -40.06 -9.49 68.50
CA LEU A 621 -41.13 -10.18 69.22
C LEU A 621 -40.59 -10.94 70.44
N LEU A 622 -39.42 -11.58 70.33
CA LEU A 622 -38.72 -12.20 71.45
C LEU A 622 -38.27 -11.16 72.49
N GLU A 623 -37.62 -10.08 72.07
CA GLU A 623 -37.24 -8.94 72.93
C GLU A 623 -38.47 -8.40 73.68
N GLY A 624 -39.59 -8.19 72.96
CA GLY A 624 -40.89 -7.79 73.54
C GLY A 624 -41.64 -8.89 74.33
N GLU A 625 -41.07 -10.09 74.47
CA GLU A 625 -41.60 -11.20 75.27
C GLU A 625 -40.70 -11.48 76.48
N GLU A 626 -39.37 -11.34 76.32
CA GLU A 626 -38.40 -11.17 77.41
C GLU A 626 -38.72 -9.93 78.26
N ASP A 627 -39.10 -8.80 77.66
CA ASP A 627 -39.60 -7.61 78.37
C ASP A 627 -40.91 -7.87 79.14
N ARG A 628 -41.77 -8.77 78.65
CA ARG A 628 -42.99 -9.16 79.37
C ARG A 628 -42.69 -10.17 80.49
N TYR A 629 -41.68 -11.01 80.33
CA TYR A 629 -41.17 -11.86 81.41
C TYR A 629 -40.43 -11.07 82.49
N SER A 630 -39.61 -10.07 82.11
CA SER A 630 -38.86 -9.24 83.07
C SER A 630 -39.79 -8.44 83.99
N TYR A 631 -40.96 -8.02 83.48
CA TYR A 631 -42.02 -7.40 84.29
C TYR A 631 -42.70 -8.35 85.30
N SER A 632 -42.41 -9.65 85.26
CA SER A 632 -42.85 -10.64 86.26
C SER A 632 -41.80 -10.97 87.33
N SER A 633 -40.53 -10.57 87.12
CA SER A 633 -39.40 -10.81 88.03
C SER A 633 -38.78 -9.48 88.51
N GLY A 634 -39.53 -8.75 89.35
CA GLY A 634 -39.10 -7.43 89.86
C GLY A 634 -38.02 -7.48 90.96
N SER A 635 -37.37 -6.33 91.16
CA SER A 635 -36.30 -6.04 92.15
C SER A 635 -34.90 -6.61 91.85
N SER A 636 -33.79 -5.89 92.03
CA SER A 636 -33.64 -4.52 92.60
C SER A 636 -32.30 -3.82 92.29
N GLY A 637 -32.35 -2.50 92.03
CA GLY A 637 -31.26 -1.52 92.19
C GLY A 637 -30.38 -1.22 90.97
N SER A 638 -29.67 -0.08 90.88
CA SER A 638 -29.84 1.21 91.59
C SER A 638 -28.96 2.36 91.04
N SER A 639 -29.60 3.42 90.50
CA SER A 639 -29.15 4.84 90.45
C SER A 639 -27.98 5.31 89.54
N PHE A 640 -28.08 6.59 89.14
CA PHE A 640 -27.14 7.50 88.43
C PHE A 640 -26.80 7.18 86.95
N GLY A 641 -26.73 8.17 86.02
CA GLY A 641 -27.18 9.58 86.07
C GLY A 641 -26.54 10.49 85.00
N TYR A 642 -27.36 11.22 84.22
CA TYR A 642 -27.01 12.16 83.12
C TYR A 642 -26.32 11.55 81.86
N GLY A 643 -26.55 12.06 80.63
CA GLY A 643 -27.59 13.01 80.19
C GLY A 643 -27.36 13.64 78.81
N GLY A 644 -28.36 13.55 77.91
CA GLY A 644 -28.44 14.28 76.62
C GLY A 644 -27.85 13.56 75.40
N GLY A 645 -28.46 13.61 74.20
CA GLY A 645 -29.79 14.14 73.85
C GLY A 645 -30.04 14.18 72.32
N SER A 646 -31.31 14.33 71.92
CA SER A 646 -31.84 14.86 70.64
C SER A 646 -31.23 14.41 69.28
N SER A 647 -32.00 14.01 68.26
CA SER A 647 -33.45 14.14 68.02
C SER A 647 -33.91 13.22 66.88
N SER A 648 -35.22 12.96 66.80
CA SER A 648 -35.86 12.31 65.65
C SER A 648 -37.04 13.17 65.14
N GLY A 649 -37.10 13.38 63.82
CA GLY A 649 -38.18 14.11 63.14
C GLY A 649 -39.09 13.14 62.39
N PHE A 650 -40.40 13.18 62.67
CA PHE A 650 -41.41 12.42 61.94
C PHE A 650 -41.65 13.01 60.54
N GLY A 651 -42.03 12.15 59.57
CA GLY A 651 -42.28 12.59 58.20
C GLY A 651 -42.78 11.50 57.24
N SER A 652 -43.85 10.79 57.61
CA SER A 652 -44.52 9.83 56.71
C SER A 652 -45.85 10.39 56.22
N ALA A 653 -46.04 10.48 54.89
CA ALA A 653 -47.36 10.53 54.25
C ALA A 653 -47.28 10.34 52.71
N VAL A 654 -48.45 9.99 52.14
CA VAL A 654 -48.86 10.06 50.71
C VAL A 654 -48.24 9.04 49.74
N VAL A 655 -49.05 8.02 49.46
CA VAL A 655 -49.01 7.19 48.25
C VAL A 655 -49.58 7.98 47.06
N THR A 656 -48.93 7.90 45.90
CA THR A 656 -49.62 8.00 44.59
C THR A 656 -49.05 6.97 43.64
N ALA A 657 -49.90 6.07 43.15
CA ALA A 657 -49.55 5.12 42.10
C ALA A 657 -49.88 5.72 40.72
N ALA A 658 -49.03 5.45 39.73
CA ALA A 658 -49.32 5.67 38.33
C ALA A 658 -48.67 4.54 37.52
N ALA A 659 -49.49 3.61 37.03
CA ALA A 659 -49.06 2.56 36.11
C ALA A 659 -49.54 2.91 34.70
N VAL A 660 -48.62 2.89 33.73
CA VAL A 660 -48.92 2.73 32.31
C VAL A 660 -47.89 1.75 31.75
N ASP A 661 -48.36 0.77 30.99
CA ASP A 661 -47.58 -0.34 30.43
C ASP A 661 -47.55 -0.21 28.88
N THR A 662 -47.06 -1.23 28.19
CA THR A 662 -47.13 -1.48 26.73
C THR A 662 -46.15 -0.71 25.82
N VAL A 663 -44.96 -1.31 25.67
CA VAL A 663 -44.46 -1.89 24.41
C VAL A 663 -44.98 -1.29 23.09
N ALA A 664 -44.05 -0.72 22.30
CA ALA A 664 -44.10 -0.71 20.84
C ALA A 664 -42.66 -0.76 20.26
N ALA A 665 -42.51 -1.30 19.04
CA ALA A 665 -41.22 -1.46 18.34
C ALA A 665 -41.31 -0.87 16.89
N PRO A 666 -40.32 -1.02 15.98
CA PRO A 666 -39.55 0.12 15.46
C PRO A 666 -39.75 0.42 13.95
N SER A 667 -38.85 1.24 13.36
CA SER A 667 -38.72 1.61 11.92
C SER A 667 -39.44 2.92 11.49
N PRO A 668 -39.07 3.63 10.39
CA PRO A 668 -37.84 3.61 9.56
C PRO A 668 -37.13 4.99 9.44
N ASN A 669 -36.08 5.06 8.60
CA ASN A 669 -35.42 6.30 8.12
C ASN A 669 -36.35 7.23 7.30
N PRO A 670 -36.09 8.56 7.30
CA PRO A 670 -36.35 9.43 6.15
C PRO A 670 -35.07 9.64 5.29
N PRO A 671 -35.18 9.97 3.99
CA PRO A 671 -34.05 10.18 3.09
C PRO A 671 -33.60 11.65 3.01
N LEU A 672 -32.38 11.89 2.53
CA LEU A 672 -31.98 13.17 1.93
C LEU A 672 -31.29 12.92 0.58
N HIS A 673 -31.85 13.50 -0.47
CA HIS A 673 -31.19 13.73 -1.75
C HIS A 673 -30.28 14.96 -1.63
N LEU A 674 -29.02 14.83 -2.02
CA LEU A 674 -28.36 15.66 -3.05
C LEU A 674 -26.97 15.11 -3.37
#